data_AF-A0A534AAE2-F1
#
_entry.id   AF-A0A534AAE2-F1
#
_cell.length_a   1.000
_cell.length_b   1.000
_cell.length_c   1.000
_cell.angle_alpha   90.00
_cell.angle_beta   90.00
_cell.angle_gamma   90.00
#
_symmetry.space_group_name_H-M   'P 1'
#
loop_
_entity.id
_entity.type
_entity.pdbx_description
1 polymer ?
#
loop_
_entity_poly.entity_id
_entity_poly.type
_entity_poly.pdbx_seq_one_letter_code
_entity_poly.pdbx_strand_id
1 'polypeptide(L)'
;FAAVCAALSAEQIGSASWKLADPGPTELAPRTPLVPGARTRYLAEIAHAGRAARARIEAQAQAARRACGLYESLKALQDAALPAPLEPFAPAALTDAGADATRRELRTAYNRSLGEIGAEGVAELKAWPARVRSATDATYSYKVRDRMVKGENYTESLSRSAVPKLAVPTFRDWGEVLRFILTENLPGSYPYTGGVYPYRREEEDPTRMFAGEGAPERTNRRFHYLAAGHGAARLSTAFDSTTLYGEDPDTRPDVYGRTGNSGVSIATLDDMKKLYSGFDLCSPSTSVSMTINGPAPMILAMFMNTAIDQQVERYLKAAGKWSEAERQIAALHAENGARGVAPPRYQGVLPRDHDGSGLALLGVSGDQLLEREQYERIRAHALQAVRGTVQADILKEDQAQNTCIFSTEFALRMMGDVQQYFIDQRVRNFYSVSISGYHIAEAGANPVSQLAFTLANGFTIVEYYLARGMSIDDFAPNLSFFFSNGMDPEYAVIGRVARRIWARAMRERYQAGPRSQMLKYHVQTSGRSLHAREISFNDIRTTLQALYALFDNCNSLHTNAYDEALTTPTEESVRRAVAIQLIINRELGLNKIQNPWQGSFAIEYLTDLVEEAVYKEFDALSERGGVLGAMETMYQRGKIQEESLYYETRKHDGSLPIVGVNTFLSGADASEEHKGAELIRSTEEEKQAQVAAVRAFQARNAPRCAAALSALQQVAAGGGNVFAELMECVKVSSLGQISRALYQVGGQYRRNM
;
A
#
# COMPACT_ATOMS: atom_id res chain seq x y z
N PHE A 1 12.29 -26.14 -37.02
CA PHE A 1 13.06 -26.92 -36.04
C PHE A 1 12.48 -28.32 -35.82
N ALA A 2 11.18 -28.46 -35.49
CA ALA A 2 10.53 -29.77 -35.35
C ALA A 2 10.74 -30.73 -36.54
N ALA A 3 10.56 -30.24 -37.77
CA ALA A 3 10.83 -31.01 -38.99
C ALA A 3 12.30 -31.47 -39.12
N VAL A 4 13.25 -30.70 -38.58
CA VAL A 4 14.69 -31.02 -38.61
C VAL A 4 15.00 -32.14 -37.60
N CYS A 5 14.48 -32.05 -36.37
CA CYS A 5 14.65 -33.12 -35.38
C CYS A 5 13.96 -34.43 -35.80
N ALA A 6 12.81 -34.35 -36.49
CA ALA A 6 12.14 -35.51 -37.07
C ALA A 6 13.00 -36.15 -38.18
N ALA A 7 13.60 -35.34 -39.06
CA ALA A 7 14.52 -35.82 -40.09
C ALA A 7 15.78 -36.46 -39.48
N LEU A 8 16.40 -35.82 -38.48
CA LEU A 8 17.59 -36.35 -37.79
C LEU A 8 17.30 -37.64 -37.02
N SER A 9 16.11 -37.77 -36.43
CA SER A 9 15.65 -39.02 -35.80
C SER A 9 15.43 -40.14 -36.82
N ALA A 10 14.93 -39.80 -38.01
CA ALA A 10 14.71 -40.76 -39.08
C ALA A 10 16.03 -41.27 -39.69
N GLU A 11 17.07 -40.43 -39.73
CA GLU A 11 18.39 -40.80 -40.26
C GLU A 11 19.31 -41.54 -39.27
N GLN A 12 18.84 -41.81 -38.02
CA GLN A 12 19.62 -42.51 -36.97
C GLN A 12 21.03 -41.93 -36.75
N ILE A 13 21.20 -40.62 -36.90
CA ILE A 13 22.50 -39.97 -36.70
C ILE A 13 22.77 -39.87 -35.19
N GLY A 14 23.66 -40.74 -34.71
CA GLY A 14 24.09 -40.83 -33.31
C GLY A 14 23.19 -41.69 -32.42
N SER A 15 23.71 -42.16 -31.28
CA SER A 15 22.97 -43.00 -30.31
C SER A 15 21.94 -42.26 -29.45
N ALA A 16 21.67 -40.98 -29.74
CA ALA A 16 20.80 -40.12 -28.95
C ALA A 16 19.40 -39.99 -29.57
N SER A 17 18.35 -40.15 -28.75
CA SER A 17 16.97 -39.92 -29.16
C SER A 17 16.70 -38.41 -29.27
N TRP A 18 16.53 -37.88 -30.48
CA TRP A 18 16.20 -36.47 -30.74
C TRP A 18 14.70 -36.19 -30.53
N LYS A 19 14.20 -36.43 -29.32
CA LYS A 19 12.83 -36.06 -28.94
C LYS A 19 12.75 -34.53 -28.79
N LEU A 20 11.81 -33.91 -29.51
CA LEU A 20 11.42 -32.55 -29.18
C LEU A 20 10.84 -32.55 -27.76
N ALA A 21 11.41 -31.74 -26.88
CA ALA A 21 10.64 -31.25 -25.75
C ALA A 21 9.45 -30.46 -26.32
N ASP A 22 8.27 -30.60 -25.71
CA ASP A 22 7.13 -29.74 -26.03
C ASP A 22 7.62 -28.28 -25.99
N PRO A 23 7.60 -27.55 -27.13
CA PRO A 23 8.11 -26.18 -27.16
C PRO A 23 7.21 -25.23 -26.36
N GLY A 24 6.11 -25.72 -25.79
CA GLY A 24 5.07 -24.91 -25.19
C GLY A 24 4.23 -24.24 -26.27
N PRO A 25 3.36 -23.29 -25.88
CA PRO A 25 2.53 -22.55 -26.82
C PRO A 25 3.38 -21.75 -27.83
N THR A 26 3.20 -22.04 -29.13
CA THR A 26 3.96 -21.42 -30.23
C THR A 26 3.32 -20.16 -30.80
N GLU A 27 2.06 -19.88 -30.45
CA GLU A 27 1.34 -18.67 -30.84
C GLU A 27 1.25 -17.73 -29.63
N LEU A 28 1.82 -16.53 -29.77
CA LEU A 28 1.72 -15.47 -28.77
C LEU A 28 0.61 -14.50 -29.20
N ALA A 29 -0.31 -14.18 -28.29
CA ALA A 29 -1.32 -13.16 -28.54
C ALA A 29 -0.68 -11.79 -28.90
N PRO A 30 -1.29 -11.01 -29.80
CA PRO A 30 -0.78 -9.68 -30.16
C PRO A 30 -0.70 -8.78 -28.91
N ARG A 31 0.47 -8.17 -28.71
CA ARG A 31 0.75 -7.34 -27.53
C ARG A 31 0.12 -5.96 -27.69
N THR A 32 -0.83 -5.64 -26.82
CA THR A 32 -1.37 -4.27 -26.70
C THR A 32 -0.40 -3.48 -25.82
N PRO A 33 -0.02 -2.24 -26.20
CA PRO A 33 0.85 -1.42 -25.36
C PRO A 33 0.20 -1.16 -23.99
N LEU A 34 1.01 -1.19 -22.92
CA LEU A 34 0.53 -0.97 -21.55
C LEU A 34 -0.13 0.41 -21.37
N VAL A 35 0.50 1.45 -21.92
CA VAL A 35 -0.07 2.81 -21.99
C VAL A 35 -0.18 3.19 -23.46
N PRO A 36 -1.39 3.52 -23.97
CA PRO A 36 -1.57 3.92 -25.36
C PRO A 36 -0.75 5.18 -25.70
N GLY A 37 -0.20 5.26 -26.90
CA GLY A 37 0.61 6.41 -27.34
C GLY A 37 -0.12 7.76 -27.38
N ALA A 38 -1.46 7.77 -27.33
CA ALA A 38 -2.24 9.00 -27.18
C ALA A 38 -2.28 9.53 -25.74
N ARG A 39 -1.88 8.71 -24.76
CA ARG A 39 -1.94 9.00 -23.32
C ARG A 39 -0.58 9.24 -22.70
N THR A 40 0.51 9.24 -23.47
CA THR A 40 1.91 9.32 -22.98
C THR A 40 2.23 10.57 -22.15
N ARG A 41 1.44 11.65 -22.28
CA ARG A 41 1.62 12.92 -21.57
C ARG A 41 0.72 13.09 -20.34
N TYR A 42 0.14 12.01 -19.83
CA TYR A 42 -0.79 12.01 -18.68
C TYR A 42 -0.25 12.74 -17.44
N LEU A 43 1.04 12.63 -17.12
CA LEU A 43 1.63 13.32 -15.95
C LEU A 43 1.67 14.84 -16.12
N ALA A 44 2.05 15.35 -17.30
CA ALA A 44 2.02 16.77 -17.61
C ALA A 44 0.58 17.31 -17.63
N GLU A 45 -0.39 16.53 -18.09
CA GLU A 45 -1.80 16.90 -18.04
C GLU A 45 -2.31 17.00 -16.58
N ILE A 46 -1.86 16.11 -15.69
CA ILE A 46 -2.14 16.19 -14.24
C ILE A 46 -1.48 17.43 -13.63
N ALA A 47 -0.21 17.68 -13.93
CA ALA A 47 0.52 18.84 -13.43
C ALA A 47 -0.13 20.15 -13.87
N HIS A 48 -0.51 20.26 -15.15
CA HIS A 48 -1.23 21.41 -15.68
C HIS A 48 -2.59 21.61 -14.99
N ALA A 49 -3.38 20.53 -14.84
CA ALA A 49 -4.67 20.58 -14.15
C ALA A 49 -4.52 21.01 -12.67
N GLY A 50 -3.49 20.52 -11.97
CA GLY A 50 -3.19 20.91 -10.59
C GLY A 50 -2.86 22.39 -10.44
N ARG A 51 -1.99 22.92 -11.31
CA ARG A 51 -1.65 24.36 -11.34
C ARG A 51 -2.86 25.23 -11.71
N ALA A 52 -3.65 24.80 -12.69
CA ALA A 52 -4.89 25.48 -13.07
C ALA A 52 -5.92 25.49 -11.92
N ALA A 53 -6.05 24.38 -11.19
CA ALA A 53 -6.91 24.32 -10.01
C ALA A 53 -6.46 25.31 -8.93
N ARG A 54 -5.15 25.42 -8.66
CA ARG A 54 -4.61 26.42 -7.71
C ARG A 54 -4.96 27.85 -8.13
N ALA A 55 -4.77 28.19 -9.41
CA ALA A 55 -5.12 29.51 -9.93
C ALA A 55 -6.63 29.81 -9.82
N ARG A 56 -7.50 28.82 -10.11
CA ARG A 56 -8.95 28.95 -9.90
C ARG A 56 -9.31 29.17 -8.44
N ILE A 57 -8.74 28.40 -7.52
CA ILE A 57 -8.99 28.53 -6.08
C ILE A 57 -8.63 29.93 -5.60
N GLU A 58 -7.49 30.47 -6.04
CA GLU A 58 -7.09 31.83 -5.65
C GLU A 58 -8.02 32.90 -6.24
N ALA A 59 -8.44 32.75 -7.50
CA ALA A 59 -9.42 33.65 -8.11
C ALA A 59 -10.77 33.62 -7.36
N GLN A 60 -11.26 32.43 -7.00
CA GLN A 60 -12.49 32.24 -6.22
C GLN A 60 -12.35 32.82 -4.80
N ALA A 61 -11.22 32.61 -4.13
CA ALA A 61 -10.95 33.17 -2.81
C ALA A 61 -10.93 34.71 -2.85
N GLN A 62 -10.31 35.30 -3.87
CA GLN A 62 -10.33 36.76 -4.06
C GLN A 62 -11.75 37.29 -4.34
N ALA A 63 -12.55 36.57 -5.14
CA ALA A 63 -13.95 36.91 -5.37
C ALA A 63 -14.78 36.82 -4.08
N ALA A 64 -14.56 35.80 -3.26
CA ALA A 64 -15.20 35.64 -1.97
C ALA A 64 -14.82 36.76 -0.98
N ARG A 65 -13.55 37.17 -0.97
CA ARG A 65 -13.10 38.33 -0.19
C ARG A 65 -13.76 39.62 -0.62
N ARG A 66 -13.86 39.86 -1.94
CA ARG A 66 -14.59 41.02 -2.49
C ARG A 66 -16.05 40.99 -2.09
N ALA A 67 -16.73 39.84 -2.23
CA ALA A 67 -18.12 39.69 -1.83
C ALA A 67 -18.31 39.96 -0.32
N CYS A 68 -17.41 39.45 0.53
CA CYS A 68 -17.45 39.71 1.98
C CYS A 68 -17.30 41.20 2.29
N GLY A 69 -16.32 41.87 1.68
CA GLY A 69 -16.10 43.30 1.88
C GLY A 69 -17.27 44.16 1.41
N LEU A 70 -17.88 43.82 0.27
CA LEU A 70 -19.06 44.51 -0.25
C LEU A 70 -20.28 44.29 0.66
N TYR A 71 -20.48 43.07 1.16
CA TYR A 71 -21.56 42.73 2.08
C TYR A 71 -21.45 43.52 3.40
N GLU A 72 -20.28 43.51 4.02
CA GLU A 72 -20.05 44.24 5.27
C GLU A 72 -20.16 45.76 5.06
N SER A 73 -19.76 46.28 3.89
CA SER A 73 -19.93 47.69 3.53
C SER A 73 -21.42 48.06 3.41
N LEU A 74 -22.22 47.27 2.68
CA LEU A 74 -23.65 47.49 2.55
C LEU A 74 -24.39 47.36 3.89
N LYS A 75 -23.96 46.43 4.74
CA LYS A 75 -24.47 46.27 6.11
C LYS A 75 -24.14 47.47 6.99
N ALA A 76 -22.92 47.99 6.94
CA ALA A 76 -22.53 49.20 7.67
C ALA A 76 -23.32 50.43 7.21
N LEU A 77 -23.66 50.49 5.92
CA LEU A 77 -24.55 51.50 5.34
C LEU A 77 -26.04 51.25 5.63
N GLN A 78 -26.40 50.22 6.41
CA GLN A 78 -27.78 49.86 6.72
C GLN A 78 -28.66 49.74 5.47
N ASP A 79 -28.16 49.06 4.43
CA ASP A 79 -28.90 48.87 3.19
C ASP A 79 -30.19 48.07 3.43
N ALA A 80 -31.34 48.69 3.13
CA ALA A 80 -32.66 48.13 3.41
C ALA A 80 -32.99 46.86 2.59
N ALA A 81 -32.30 46.66 1.45
CA ALA A 81 -32.51 45.51 0.58
C ALA A 81 -31.44 44.42 0.76
N LEU A 82 -30.56 44.54 1.78
CA LEU A 82 -29.47 43.60 2.02
C LEU A 82 -30.02 42.18 2.24
N PRO A 83 -29.68 41.20 1.38
CA PRO A 83 -30.12 39.83 1.54
C PRO A 83 -29.33 39.13 2.65
N ALA A 84 -29.69 37.87 2.93
CA ALA A 84 -28.88 37.03 3.82
C ALA A 84 -27.45 36.86 3.26
N PRO A 85 -26.44 36.59 4.11
CA PRO A 85 -25.08 36.34 3.65
C PRO A 85 -25.03 35.28 2.55
N LEU A 86 -24.29 35.57 1.47
CA LEU A 86 -24.10 34.69 0.31
C LEU A 86 -25.36 34.45 -0.53
N GLU A 87 -26.42 35.25 -0.36
CA GLU A 87 -27.57 35.28 -1.26
C GLU A 87 -27.50 36.48 -2.21
N PRO A 88 -27.78 36.31 -3.51
CA PRO A 88 -27.76 37.42 -4.45
C PRO A 88 -28.92 38.39 -4.18
N PHE A 89 -28.70 39.68 -4.44
CA PHE A 89 -29.77 40.66 -4.54
C PHE A 89 -30.74 40.28 -5.68
N ALA A 90 -32.04 40.42 -5.43
CA ALA A 90 -33.05 40.27 -6.47
C ALA A 90 -32.88 41.35 -7.57
N PRO A 91 -33.22 41.06 -8.84
CA PRO A 91 -33.05 42.01 -9.94
C PRO A 91 -33.67 43.39 -9.68
N ALA A 92 -34.84 43.44 -9.04
CA ALA A 92 -35.52 44.68 -8.69
C ALA A 92 -34.72 45.57 -7.71
N ALA A 93 -33.96 44.96 -6.79
CA ALA A 93 -33.12 45.69 -5.84
C ALA A 93 -31.88 46.31 -6.49
N LEU A 94 -31.45 45.80 -7.66
CA LEU A 94 -30.31 46.36 -8.41
C LEU A 94 -30.68 47.66 -9.13
N THR A 95 -31.95 47.81 -9.52
CA THR A 95 -32.47 48.98 -10.25
C THR A 95 -33.37 49.87 -9.40
N ASP A 96 -33.37 49.67 -8.09
CA ASP A 96 -34.19 50.42 -7.14
C ASP A 96 -33.90 51.94 -7.21
N ALA A 97 -34.88 52.70 -7.69
CA ALA A 97 -34.79 54.14 -7.82
C ALA A 97 -34.74 54.87 -6.47
N GLY A 98 -35.17 54.22 -5.38
CA GLY A 98 -35.11 54.75 -4.01
C GLY A 98 -33.73 54.61 -3.35
N ALA A 99 -32.84 53.76 -3.88
CA ALA A 99 -31.45 53.68 -3.45
C ALA A 99 -30.58 54.74 -4.15
N ASP A 100 -29.49 55.17 -3.52
CA ASP A 100 -28.50 56.00 -4.23
C ASP A 100 -27.69 55.17 -5.26
N ALA A 101 -26.97 55.87 -6.14
CA ALA A 101 -26.20 55.23 -7.21
C ALA A 101 -25.09 54.31 -6.68
N THR A 102 -24.42 54.71 -5.59
CA THR A 102 -23.36 53.94 -4.95
C THR A 102 -23.89 52.62 -4.41
N ARG A 103 -25.04 52.61 -3.74
CA ARG A 103 -25.68 51.38 -3.26
C ARG A 103 -26.02 50.43 -4.40
N ARG A 104 -26.65 50.91 -5.47
CA ARG A 104 -26.94 50.06 -6.64
C ARG A 104 -25.69 49.44 -7.25
N GLU A 105 -24.60 50.21 -7.34
CA GLU A 105 -23.32 49.72 -7.84
C GLU A 105 -22.71 48.65 -6.91
N LEU A 106 -22.72 48.90 -5.59
CA LEU A 106 -22.25 47.92 -4.59
C LEU A 106 -23.07 46.62 -4.62
N ARG A 107 -24.41 46.71 -4.73
CA ARG A 107 -25.31 45.54 -4.87
C ARG A 107 -24.99 44.74 -6.15
N THR A 108 -24.77 45.44 -7.26
CA THR A 108 -24.41 44.81 -8.55
C THR A 108 -23.04 44.15 -8.49
N ALA A 109 -22.05 44.83 -7.90
CA ALA A 109 -20.70 44.31 -7.70
C ALA A 109 -20.73 43.06 -6.80
N TYR A 110 -21.59 43.04 -5.78
CA TYR A 110 -21.77 41.90 -4.88
C TYR A 110 -22.30 40.67 -5.64
N ASN A 111 -23.38 40.81 -6.41
CA ASN A 111 -23.92 39.71 -7.22
C ASN A 111 -22.89 39.18 -8.22
N ARG A 112 -22.12 40.08 -8.87
CA ARG A 112 -21.03 39.69 -9.76
C ARG A 112 -19.96 38.89 -9.03
N SER A 113 -19.52 39.35 -7.85
CA SER A 113 -18.54 38.62 -7.03
C SER A 113 -19.05 37.24 -6.61
N LEU A 114 -20.34 37.09 -6.25
CA LEU A 114 -20.95 35.78 -6.00
C LEU A 114 -20.91 34.88 -7.25
N GLY A 115 -21.16 35.44 -8.44
CA GLY A 115 -21.03 34.73 -9.71
C GLY A 115 -19.60 34.26 -9.99
N GLU A 116 -18.59 35.08 -9.69
CA GLU A 116 -17.17 34.76 -9.83
C GLU A 116 -16.68 33.69 -8.84
N ILE A 117 -17.27 33.61 -7.64
CA ILE A 117 -17.05 32.49 -6.71
C ILE A 117 -17.57 31.17 -7.32
N GLY A 118 -18.70 31.24 -8.01
CA GLY A 118 -19.38 30.07 -8.58
C GLY A 118 -20.26 29.31 -7.59
N ALA A 119 -21.21 28.53 -8.11
CA ALA A 119 -22.24 27.87 -7.32
C ALA A 119 -21.67 26.89 -6.27
N GLU A 120 -20.64 26.12 -6.62
CA GLU A 120 -19.99 25.19 -5.68
C GLU A 120 -19.31 25.94 -4.53
N GLY A 121 -18.54 26.99 -4.83
CA GLY A 121 -17.85 27.78 -3.80
C GLY A 121 -18.82 28.49 -2.85
N VAL A 122 -19.94 29.01 -3.37
CA VAL A 122 -21.01 29.60 -2.55
C VAL A 122 -21.67 28.53 -1.69
N ALA A 123 -21.93 27.33 -2.22
CA ALA A 123 -22.51 26.23 -1.46
C ALA A 123 -21.58 25.76 -0.32
N GLU A 124 -20.29 25.65 -0.58
CA GLU A 124 -19.28 25.32 0.43
C GLU A 124 -19.22 26.37 1.55
N LEU A 125 -19.22 27.67 1.20
CA LEU A 125 -19.24 28.76 2.18
C LEU A 125 -20.53 28.74 3.03
N LYS A 126 -21.69 28.43 2.43
CA LYS A 126 -22.96 28.27 3.17
C LYS A 126 -22.96 27.05 4.09
N ALA A 127 -22.31 25.96 3.67
CA ALA A 127 -22.21 24.73 4.46
C ALA A 127 -21.19 24.83 5.61
N TRP A 128 -20.19 25.70 5.48
CA TRP A 128 -19.08 25.82 6.43
C TRP A 128 -19.50 26.02 7.90
N PRO A 129 -20.46 26.91 8.26
CA PRO A 129 -20.88 27.07 9.65
C PRO A 129 -21.44 25.80 10.27
N ALA A 130 -22.16 24.96 9.50
CA ALA A 130 -22.65 23.68 9.98
C ALA A 130 -21.52 22.66 10.17
N ARG A 131 -20.51 22.67 9.28
CA ARG A 131 -19.32 21.84 9.39
C ARG A 131 -18.48 22.21 10.62
N VAL A 132 -18.29 23.51 10.90
CA VAL A 132 -17.65 23.99 12.12
C VAL A 132 -18.39 23.50 13.36
N ARG A 133 -19.72 23.68 13.42
CA ARG A 133 -20.54 23.15 14.52
C ARG A 133 -20.36 21.65 14.72
N SER A 134 -20.34 20.86 13.65
CA SER A 134 -20.15 19.40 13.77
C SER A 134 -18.82 19.00 14.43
N ALA A 135 -17.79 19.84 14.33
CA ALA A 135 -16.48 19.64 14.94
C ALA A 135 -16.34 20.29 16.34
N THR A 136 -17.20 21.26 16.67
CA THR A 136 -17.14 22.01 17.96
C THR A 136 -18.28 21.70 18.93
N ASP A 137 -19.35 21.04 18.49
CA ASP A 137 -20.39 20.51 19.39
C ASP A 137 -19.78 19.45 20.31
N ALA A 138 -20.39 19.14 21.45
CA ALA A 138 -19.82 18.19 22.42
C ALA A 138 -19.57 16.79 21.82
N THR A 139 -20.41 16.37 20.87
CA THR A 139 -20.35 15.05 20.24
C THR A 139 -20.40 15.16 18.73
N TYR A 140 -19.71 14.26 18.04
CA TYR A 140 -19.78 14.10 16.60
C TYR A 140 -20.59 12.86 16.22
N SER A 141 -21.13 12.86 14.99
CA SER A 141 -21.64 11.65 14.37
C SER A 141 -21.46 11.68 12.86
N TYR A 142 -21.05 10.55 12.28
CA TYR A 142 -20.92 10.41 10.83
C TYR A 142 -21.24 8.98 10.39
N LYS A 143 -21.63 8.82 9.12
CA LYS A 143 -22.04 7.54 8.55
C LYS A 143 -20.85 6.84 7.89
N VAL A 144 -20.64 5.55 8.21
CA VAL A 144 -19.68 4.67 7.56
C VAL A 144 -20.43 3.46 7.02
N ARG A 145 -20.62 3.40 5.69
CA ARG A 145 -21.51 2.41 5.06
C ARG A 145 -22.88 2.45 5.74
N ASP A 146 -23.30 1.38 6.42
CA ASP A 146 -24.59 1.29 7.10
C ASP A 146 -24.53 1.57 8.62
N ARG A 147 -23.33 1.85 9.16
CA ARG A 147 -23.12 2.12 10.59
C ARG A 147 -22.97 3.61 10.86
N MET A 148 -23.64 4.11 11.89
CA MET A 148 -23.38 5.44 12.44
C MET A 148 -22.25 5.34 13.48
N VAL A 149 -21.17 6.08 13.24
CA VAL A 149 -20.09 6.26 14.21
C VAL A 149 -20.41 7.52 15.03
N LYS A 150 -20.32 7.42 16.35
CA LYS A 150 -20.54 8.52 17.30
C LYS A 150 -19.38 8.57 18.27
N GLY A 151 -19.05 9.76 18.73
CA GLY A 151 -18.04 9.98 19.76
C GLY A 151 -18.03 11.40 20.26
N GLU A 152 -17.12 11.70 21.19
CA GLU A 152 -16.95 13.04 21.76
C GLU A 152 -15.96 13.85 20.94
N ASN A 153 -16.23 15.14 20.73
CA ASN A 153 -15.31 16.06 20.04
C ASN A 153 -14.18 16.56 20.94
N TYR A 154 -14.27 16.35 22.24
CA TYR A 154 -13.30 16.85 23.22
C TYR A 154 -12.73 15.69 24.04
N THR A 155 -11.51 15.87 24.51
CA THR A 155 -10.88 15.02 25.53
C THR A 155 -10.44 15.93 26.67
N GLU A 156 -10.70 15.55 27.91
CA GLU A 156 -10.28 16.33 29.07
C GLU A 156 -8.80 16.04 29.41
N SER A 157 -8.01 17.09 29.59
CA SER A 157 -6.61 16.97 30.05
C SER A 157 -6.53 16.86 31.58
N LEU A 158 -5.35 16.52 32.11
CA LEU A 158 -5.12 16.52 33.57
C LEU A 158 -5.36 17.89 34.23
N SER A 159 -5.22 18.98 33.46
CA SER A 159 -5.53 20.34 33.91
C SER A 159 -7.01 20.70 33.79
N ARG A 160 -7.88 19.74 33.45
CA ARG A 160 -9.31 19.90 33.20
C ARG A 160 -9.66 20.80 32.02
N SER A 161 -8.71 20.95 31.08
CA SER A 161 -8.96 21.67 29.83
C SER A 161 -9.66 20.74 28.83
N ALA A 162 -10.73 21.21 28.19
CA ALA A 162 -11.34 20.51 27.07
C ALA A 162 -10.47 20.68 25.81
N VAL A 163 -9.74 19.64 25.44
CA VAL A 163 -8.89 19.60 24.24
C VAL A 163 -9.70 19.10 23.06
N PRO A 164 -9.82 19.86 21.95
CA PRO A 164 -10.61 19.42 20.80
C PRO A 164 -9.89 18.31 20.02
N LYS A 165 -10.64 17.36 19.48
CA LYS A 165 -10.13 16.38 18.50
C LYS A 165 -9.83 17.04 17.17
N LEU A 166 -10.59 18.07 16.78
CA LEU A 166 -10.33 18.85 15.57
C LEU A 166 -10.25 20.33 15.92
N ALA A 167 -9.10 20.95 15.65
CA ALA A 167 -8.96 22.40 15.72
C ALA A 167 -9.52 23.03 14.43
N VAL A 168 -10.45 23.97 14.56
CA VAL A 168 -11.09 24.65 13.43
C VAL A 168 -10.55 26.08 13.29
N PRO A 169 -10.36 26.60 12.06
CA PRO A 169 -9.90 27.97 11.87
C PRO A 169 -10.96 29.00 12.30
N THR A 170 -10.52 30.14 12.81
CA THR A 170 -11.38 31.23 13.31
C THR A 170 -11.51 32.39 12.31
N PHE A 171 -11.28 32.12 11.03
CA PHE A 171 -11.35 33.12 9.96
C PHE A 171 -12.75 33.74 9.85
N ARG A 172 -12.78 35.05 9.60
CA ARG A 172 -14.02 35.81 9.35
C ARG A 172 -14.20 36.22 7.89
N ASP A 173 -13.10 36.35 7.15
CA ASP A 173 -13.10 36.65 5.72
C ASP A 173 -13.56 35.43 4.92
N TRP A 174 -14.58 35.59 4.07
CA TRP A 174 -15.06 34.50 3.20
C TRP A 174 -13.97 34.05 2.22
N GLY A 175 -13.03 34.92 1.84
CA GLY A 175 -11.89 34.55 1.01
C GLY A 175 -10.96 33.54 1.69
N GLU A 176 -10.55 33.81 2.92
CA GLU A 176 -9.71 32.88 3.70
C GLU A 176 -10.44 31.57 4.01
N VAL A 177 -11.73 31.63 4.34
CA VAL A 177 -12.55 30.42 4.56
C VAL A 177 -12.61 29.58 3.29
N LEU A 178 -12.93 30.18 2.13
CA LEU A 178 -13.03 29.42 0.88
C LEU A 178 -11.68 28.86 0.44
N ARG A 179 -10.60 29.63 0.61
CA ARG A 179 -9.24 29.15 0.32
C ARG A 179 -8.96 27.89 1.15
N PHE A 180 -9.16 27.96 2.47
CA PHE A 180 -8.97 26.82 3.37
C PHE A 180 -9.79 25.60 2.96
N ILE A 181 -11.08 25.77 2.64
CA ILE A 181 -11.97 24.67 2.22
C ILE A 181 -11.44 23.97 0.96
N LEU A 182 -10.94 24.74 -0.02
CA LEU A 182 -10.54 24.20 -1.32
C LEU A 182 -9.08 23.71 -1.37
N THR A 183 -8.22 24.14 -0.44
CA THR A 183 -6.82 23.71 -0.38
C THR A 183 -6.56 22.61 0.66
N GLU A 184 -7.21 22.69 1.83
CA GLU A 184 -6.90 21.81 2.95
C GLU A 184 -8.11 21.06 3.52
N ASN A 185 -9.19 21.79 3.77
CA ASN A 185 -10.44 21.39 4.40
C ASN A 185 -10.26 20.69 5.77
N LEU A 186 -11.35 20.40 6.48
CA LEU A 186 -11.29 19.50 7.62
C LEU A 186 -11.06 18.05 7.13
N PRO A 187 -10.44 17.18 7.95
CA PRO A 187 -10.28 15.76 7.61
C PRO A 187 -11.59 15.12 7.15
N GLY A 188 -11.51 14.20 6.18
CA GLY A 188 -12.66 13.52 5.59
C GLY A 188 -13.40 14.29 4.49
N SER A 189 -12.95 15.50 4.15
CA SER A 189 -13.55 16.33 3.09
C SER A 189 -12.54 16.63 1.98
N TYR A 190 -12.99 16.74 0.73
CA TYR A 190 -12.14 17.11 -0.41
C TYR A 190 -11.38 18.42 -0.15
N PRO A 191 -10.08 18.54 -0.49
CA PRO A 191 -9.23 17.58 -1.21
C PRO A 191 -8.48 16.58 -0.31
N TYR A 192 -9.00 16.31 0.89
CA TYR A 192 -8.50 15.33 1.87
C TYR A 192 -7.07 15.60 2.35
N THR A 193 -6.56 16.83 2.20
CA THR A 193 -5.22 17.24 2.66
C THR A 193 -5.06 16.99 4.15
N GLY A 194 -6.07 17.32 4.97
CA GLY A 194 -6.09 17.04 6.42
C GLY A 194 -6.27 15.56 6.79
N GLY A 195 -6.54 14.67 5.84
CA GLY A 195 -6.80 13.24 6.06
C GLY A 195 -8.06 12.74 5.36
N VAL A 196 -8.10 11.46 5.02
CA VAL A 196 -9.21 10.85 4.23
C VAL A 196 -10.45 10.48 5.06
N TYR A 197 -10.33 10.44 6.39
CA TYR A 197 -11.44 10.15 7.30
C TYR A 197 -11.72 11.37 8.20
N PRO A 198 -12.98 11.62 8.58
CA PRO A 198 -13.33 12.73 9.47
C PRO A 198 -12.63 12.67 10.83
N TYR A 199 -12.51 11.47 11.38
CA TYR A 199 -11.81 11.20 12.64
C TYR A 199 -10.94 9.94 12.51
N ARG A 200 -9.88 9.87 13.30
CA ARG A 200 -9.08 8.65 13.51
C ARG A 200 -9.93 7.56 14.17
N ARG A 201 -9.59 6.30 13.91
CA ARG A 201 -10.27 5.16 14.56
C ARG A 201 -9.81 5.05 16.01
N GLU A 202 -10.75 4.97 16.94
CA GLU A 202 -10.46 4.84 18.38
C GLU A 202 -10.16 3.39 18.79
N GLU A 203 -10.78 2.42 18.11
CA GLU A 203 -10.66 0.98 18.40
C GLU A 203 -9.49 0.29 17.68
N GLU A 204 -8.86 0.96 16.70
CA GLU A 204 -7.85 0.36 15.83
C GLU A 204 -6.68 1.32 15.63
N ASP A 205 -5.62 1.14 16.41
CA ASP A 205 -4.36 1.87 16.25
C ASP A 205 -3.75 1.57 14.85
N PRO A 206 -3.07 2.56 14.22
CA PRO A 206 -2.46 2.38 12.90
C PRO A 206 -1.23 1.45 12.92
N THR A 207 -0.82 0.99 14.10
CA THR A 207 0.34 0.13 14.32
C THR A 207 0.27 -1.11 13.43
N ARG A 208 1.32 -1.29 12.62
CA ARG A 208 1.51 -2.48 11.79
C ARG A 208 2.99 -2.81 11.76
N MET A 209 3.39 -3.80 12.56
CA MET A 209 4.78 -4.21 12.66
C MET A 209 5.13 -5.25 11.59
N PHE A 210 6.28 -5.03 10.97
CA PHE A 210 6.89 -5.90 9.98
C PHE A 210 7.57 -7.06 10.70
N ALA A 211 7.22 -8.29 10.35
CA ALA A 211 7.80 -9.48 10.93
C ALA A 211 7.91 -10.60 9.89
N GLY A 212 8.97 -11.38 10.00
CA GLY A 212 9.22 -12.53 9.12
C GLY A 212 10.64 -13.01 9.31
N GLU A 213 10.78 -14.25 9.75
CA GLU A 213 12.09 -14.87 9.92
C GLU A 213 11.96 -16.39 10.06
N GLY A 214 12.91 -17.12 9.48
CA GLY A 214 13.03 -18.56 9.61
C GLY A 214 11.88 -19.30 8.93
N ALA A 215 11.41 -20.36 9.58
CA ALA A 215 10.29 -21.16 9.11
C ALA A 215 8.93 -20.46 9.36
N PRO A 216 7.86 -20.86 8.64
CA PRO A 216 6.51 -20.32 8.82
C PRO A 216 6.03 -20.33 10.27
N GLU A 217 6.35 -21.39 11.02
CA GLU A 217 5.96 -21.57 12.41
C GLU A 217 6.64 -20.58 13.37
N ARG A 218 7.90 -20.19 13.10
CA ARG A 218 8.59 -19.17 13.90
C ARG A 218 7.96 -17.80 13.69
N THR A 219 7.68 -17.46 12.45
CA THR A 219 6.99 -16.21 12.11
C THR A 219 5.56 -16.19 12.65
N ASN A 220 4.82 -17.30 12.58
CA ASN A 220 3.48 -17.43 13.17
C ASN A 220 3.50 -17.11 14.67
N ARG A 221 4.44 -17.70 15.44
CA ARG A 221 4.63 -17.38 16.87
C ARG A 221 4.89 -15.89 17.10
N ARG A 222 5.71 -15.25 16.26
CA ARG A 222 5.97 -13.82 16.36
C ARG A 222 4.72 -12.99 16.05
N PHE A 223 3.90 -13.38 15.09
CA PHE A 223 2.62 -12.69 14.82
C PHE A 223 1.68 -12.78 16.01
N HIS A 224 1.54 -13.95 16.64
CA HIS A 224 0.72 -14.11 17.84
C HIS A 224 1.23 -13.25 19.00
N TYR A 225 2.56 -13.22 19.21
CA TYR A 225 3.17 -12.33 20.20
C TYR A 225 2.84 -10.85 19.96
N LEU A 226 2.97 -10.38 18.71
CA LEU A 226 2.72 -8.98 18.35
C LEU A 226 1.22 -8.61 18.38
N ALA A 227 0.34 -9.56 18.07
CA ALA A 227 -1.10 -9.36 18.10
C ALA A 227 -1.69 -9.47 19.51
N ALA A 228 -0.99 -10.14 20.43
CA ALA A 228 -1.46 -10.35 21.80
C ALA A 228 -1.84 -9.02 22.49
N GLY A 229 -2.99 -9.00 23.16
CA GLY A 229 -3.49 -7.84 23.89
C GLY A 229 -4.10 -6.72 23.02
N HIS A 230 -4.16 -6.88 21.70
CA HIS A 230 -4.78 -5.91 20.80
C HIS A 230 -6.14 -6.40 20.29
N GLY A 231 -7.10 -5.48 20.11
CA GLY A 231 -8.45 -5.81 19.63
C GLY A 231 -8.55 -6.15 18.13
N ALA A 232 -7.49 -5.85 17.36
CA ALA A 232 -7.40 -6.10 15.93
C ALA A 232 -6.02 -6.65 15.56
N ALA A 233 -5.98 -7.69 14.71
CA ALA A 233 -4.76 -8.31 14.23
C ALA A 233 -4.31 -7.68 12.90
N ARG A 234 -3.29 -6.82 12.95
CA ARG A 234 -2.72 -6.14 11.77
C ARG A 234 -1.32 -6.67 11.47
N LEU A 235 -1.25 -7.76 10.71
CA LEU A 235 -0.01 -8.48 10.43
C LEU A 235 0.73 -7.86 9.24
N SER A 236 2.06 -7.86 9.24
CA SER A 236 2.85 -7.48 8.07
C SER A 236 4.02 -8.42 7.87
N THR A 237 4.06 -9.07 6.72
CA THR A 237 4.93 -10.22 6.44
C THR A 237 6.12 -9.82 5.59
N ALA A 238 7.32 -10.14 6.09
CA ALA A 238 8.60 -10.06 5.39
C ALA A 238 9.02 -11.44 4.88
N PHE A 239 9.28 -11.60 3.58
CA PHE A 239 9.70 -12.88 3.00
C PHE A 239 11.22 -12.94 2.82
N ASP A 240 11.80 -14.14 2.93
CA ASP A 240 13.24 -14.34 2.71
C ASP A 240 13.62 -14.09 1.24
N SER A 241 14.91 -13.88 0.99
CA SER A 241 15.36 -13.60 -0.39
C SER A 241 15.05 -14.74 -1.38
N THR A 242 15.02 -15.99 -0.93
CA THR A 242 14.65 -17.14 -1.76
C THR A 242 13.21 -17.00 -2.28
N THR A 243 12.27 -16.70 -1.38
CA THR A 243 10.86 -16.45 -1.70
C THR A 243 10.69 -15.17 -2.51
N LEU A 244 11.40 -14.09 -2.18
CA LEU A 244 11.32 -12.82 -2.92
C LEU A 244 11.69 -12.95 -4.39
N TYR A 245 12.55 -13.92 -4.74
CA TYR A 245 12.96 -14.22 -6.11
C TYR A 245 12.21 -15.41 -6.74
N GLY A 246 11.15 -15.89 -6.09
CA GLY A 246 10.30 -16.93 -6.65
C GLY A 246 10.96 -18.30 -6.76
N GLU A 247 11.97 -18.58 -5.93
CA GLU A 247 12.69 -19.86 -5.91
C GLU A 247 12.24 -20.74 -4.74
N ASP A 248 12.46 -22.05 -4.86
CA ASP A 248 12.25 -23.01 -3.78
C ASP A 248 13.52 -23.12 -2.90
N PRO A 249 13.40 -23.38 -1.58
CA PRO A 249 14.54 -23.71 -0.74
C PRO A 249 15.21 -25.01 -1.20
N ASP A 250 16.54 -24.99 -1.29
CA ASP A 250 17.33 -26.13 -1.75
C ASP A 250 18.65 -26.22 -0.96
N THR A 251 19.27 -27.39 -0.96
CA THR A 251 20.62 -27.69 -0.46
C THR A 251 21.74 -27.00 -1.23
N ARG A 252 21.44 -26.37 -2.38
CA ARG A 252 22.45 -25.66 -3.17
C ARG A 252 22.97 -24.46 -2.35
N PRO A 253 24.30 -24.30 -2.15
CA PRO A 253 24.83 -23.32 -1.19
C PRO A 253 24.39 -21.86 -1.40
N ASP A 254 24.17 -21.45 -2.65
CA ASP A 254 23.70 -20.12 -3.03
C ASP A 254 22.26 -19.81 -2.57
N VAL A 255 21.42 -20.84 -2.43
CA VAL A 255 20.04 -20.76 -1.91
C VAL A 255 20.01 -21.08 -0.42
N TYR A 256 20.71 -22.14 -0.01
CA TYR A 256 20.67 -22.68 1.34
C TYR A 256 21.09 -21.65 2.40
N GLY A 257 22.17 -20.91 2.14
CA GLY A 257 22.69 -19.89 3.06
C GLY A 257 21.72 -18.72 3.29
N ARG A 258 20.72 -18.53 2.42
CA ARG A 258 19.76 -17.41 2.47
C ARG A 258 18.36 -17.82 2.93
N THR A 259 18.07 -19.12 2.93
CA THR A 259 16.77 -19.66 3.27
C THR A 259 16.41 -19.31 4.72
N GLY A 260 15.28 -18.64 4.93
CA GLY A 260 14.79 -18.19 6.23
C GLY A 260 15.56 -17.01 6.84
N ASN A 261 16.56 -16.45 6.16
CA ASN A 261 17.27 -15.25 6.61
C ASN A 261 16.60 -13.98 6.07
N SER A 262 16.55 -12.93 6.90
CA SER A 262 15.95 -11.63 6.56
C SER A 262 14.47 -11.68 6.18
N GLY A 263 13.77 -12.77 6.51
CA GLY A 263 12.39 -13.00 6.15
C GLY A 263 11.95 -14.44 6.38
N VAL A 264 10.64 -14.70 6.27
CA VAL A 264 10.09 -16.06 6.35
C VAL A 264 10.25 -16.79 5.02
N SER A 265 10.61 -18.07 5.06
CA SER A 265 10.67 -18.92 3.87
C SER A 265 9.30 -19.51 3.54
N ILE A 266 8.76 -19.23 2.35
CA ILE A 266 7.46 -19.71 1.89
C ILE A 266 7.60 -20.22 0.46
N ALA A 267 7.52 -21.53 0.29
CA ALA A 267 7.62 -22.17 -1.04
C ALA A 267 6.32 -22.83 -1.49
N THR A 268 5.40 -23.12 -0.57
CA THR A 268 4.21 -23.91 -0.84
C THR A 268 2.96 -23.34 -0.16
N LEU A 269 1.79 -23.79 -0.62
CA LEU A 269 0.51 -23.48 0.05
C LEU A 269 0.47 -23.98 1.50
N ASP A 270 1.11 -25.11 1.82
CA ASP A 270 1.16 -25.61 3.20
C ASP A 270 1.96 -24.70 4.12
N ASP A 271 3.03 -24.08 3.62
CA ASP A 271 3.80 -23.09 4.37
C ASP A 271 2.98 -21.83 4.63
N MET A 272 2.22 -21.38 3.64
CA MET A 272 1.29 -20.26 3.78
C MET A 272 0.18 -20.53 4.80
N LYS A 273 -0.33 -21.77 4.88
CA LYS A 273 -1.31 -22.18 5.89
C LYS A 273 -0.75 -22.13 7.30
N LYS A 274 0.47 -22.65 7.50
CA LYS A 274 1.16 -22.60 8.81
C LYS A 274 1.47 -21.17 9.23
N LEU A 275 1.82 -20.31 8.29
CA LEU A 275 2.17 -18.91 8.59
C LEU A 275 1.01 -18.16 9.26
N TYR A 276 -0.21 -18.37 8.78
CA TYR A 276 -1.42 -17.66 9.24
C TYR A 276 -2.41 -18.51 10.03
N SER A 277 -2.01 -19.70 10.49
CA SER A 277 -2.86 -20.50 11.37
C SER A 277 -3.15 -19.76 12.68
N GLY A 278 -4.32 -19.99 13.26
CA GLY A 278 -4.79 -19.28 14.45
C GLY A 278 -5.31 -17.86 14.20
N PHE A 279 -5.19 -17.32 12.98
CA PHE A 279 -5.78 -16.04 12.58
C PHE A 279 -6.91 -16.25 11.58
N ASP A 280 -8.13 -15.80 11.91
CA ASP A 280 -9.25 -15.78 10.96
C ASP A 280 -9.03 -14.69 9.92
N LEU A 281 -8.59 -15.08 8.72
CA LEU A 281 -8.26 -14.15 7.62
C LEU A 281 -9.49 -13.46 7.02
N CYS A 282 -10.69 -13.97 7.28
CA CYS A 282 -11.96 -13.36 6.87
C CYS A 282 -12.61 -12.51 7.98
N SER A 283 -11.98 -12.43 9.17
CA SER A 283 -12.48 -11.59 10.25
C SER A 283 -12.41 -10.11 9.88
N PRO A 284 -13.45 -9.32 10.18
CA PRO A 284 -13.40 -7.86 10.08
C PRO A 284 -12.32 -7.21 10.94
N SER A 285 -11.75 -7.89 11.93
CA SER A 285 -10.67 -7.35 12.79
C SER A 285 -9.27 -7.86 12.41
N THR A 286 -9.14 -8.71 11.38
CA THR A 286 -7.85 -9.22 10.90
C THR A 286 -7.52 -8.57 9.55
N SER A 287 -6.27 -8.14 9.37
CA SER A 287 -5.78 -7.62 8.09
C SER A 287 -4.30 -7.91 7.90
N VAL A 288 -3.96 -8.58 6.80
CA VAL A 288 -2.58 -9.00 6.50
C VAL A 288 -1.98 -8.16 5.38
N SER A 289 -0.76 -7.66 5.58
CA SER A 289 0.05 -7.01 4.55
C SER A 289 1.21 -7.90 4.16
N MET A 290 1.46 -8.11 2.87
CA MET A 290 2.53 -8.96 2.36
C MET A 290 3.45 -8.17 1.44
N THR A 291 4.72 -8.01 1.85
CA THR A 291 5.73 -7.30 1.06
C THR A 291 6.44 -8.27 0.13
N ILE A 292 5.83 -8.47 -1.04
CA ILE A 292 6.31 -9.32 -2.11
C ILE A 292 6.07 -8.61 -3.45
N ASN A 293 6.99 -8.77 -4.41
CA ASN A 293 6.91 -8.10 -5.71
C ASN A 293 6.99 -9.08 -6.89
N GLY A 294 8.18 -9.59 -7.22
CA GLY A 294 8.38 -10.47 -8.39
C GLY A 294 7.37 -11.62 -8.50
N PRO A 295 7.26 -12.49 -7.49
CA PRO A 295 6.28 -13.57 -7.47
C PRO A 295 4.98 -13.20 -6.73
N ALA A 296 4.65 -11.91 -6.61
CA ALA A 296 3.47 -11.47 -5.85
C ALA A 296 2.16 -12.14 -6.26
N PRO A 297 1.84 -12.35 -7.56
CA PRO A 297 0.63 -13.07 -7.96
C PRO A 297 0.57 -14.50 -7.42
N MET A 298 1.71 -15.19 -7.30
CA MET A 298 1.78 -16.57 -6.81
C MET A 298 1.54 -16.63 -5.30
N ILE A 299 2.23 -15.78 -4.56
CA ILE A 299 2.09 -15.66 -3.10
C ILE A 299 0.68 -15.19 -2.73
N LEU A 300 0.09 -14.29 -3.52
CA LEU A 300 -1.30 -13.88 -3.36
C LEU A 300 -2.27 -15.04 -3.59
N ALA A 301 -2.07 -15.86 -4.63
CA ALA A 301 -2.90 -17.03 -4.86
C ALA A 301 -2.79 -18.06 -3.72
N MET A 302 -1.59 -18.25 -3.16
CA MET A 302 -1.41 -19.08 -1.96
C MET A 302 -2.18 -18.50 -0.76
N PHE A 303 -2.08 -17.19 -0.51
CA PHE A 303 -2.79 -16.52 0.58
C PHE A 303 -4.31 -16.63 0.43
N MET A 304 -4.85 -16.41 -0.76
CA MET A 304 -6.28 -16.51 -1.02
C MET A 304 -6.78 -17.94 -0.81
N ASN A 305 -6.02 -18.96 -1.24
CA ASN A 305 -6.33 -20.36 -0.96
C ASN A 305 -6.28 -20.68 0.54
N THR A 306 -5.31 -20.14 1.30
CA THR A 306 -5.28 -20.27 2.75
C THR A 306 -6.55 -19.72 3.40
N ALA A 307 -7.01 -18.53 3.00
CA ALA A 307 -8.25 -17.94 3.52
C ALA A 307 -9.50 -18.78 3.15
N ILE A 308 -9.54 -19.33 1.94
CA ILE A 308 -10.63 -20.22 1.49
C ILE A 308 -10.65 -21.50 2.33
N ASP A 309 -9.49 -22.14 2.51
CA ASP A 309 -9.38 -23.41 3.26
C ASP A 309 -9.74 -23.23 4.74
N GLN A 310 -9.41 -22.08 5.35
CA GLN A 310 -9.89 -21.73 6.69
C GLN A 310 -11.43 -21.70 6.77
N GLN A 311 -12.11 -21.12 5.78
CA GLN A 311 -13.58 -21.06 5.78
C GLN A 311 -14.21 -22.42 5.48
N VAL A 312 -13.56 -23.27 4.67
CA VAL A 312 -13.98 -24.66 4.46
C VAL A 312 -13.89 -25.46 5.76
N GLU A 313 -12.78 -25.35 6.50
CA GLU A 313 -12.62 -25.98 7.81
C GLU A 313 -13.74 -25.57 8.77
N ARG A 314 -14.01 -24.27 8.87
CA ARG A 314 -15.06 -23.72 9.74
C ARG A 314 -16.44 -24.19 9.34
N TYR A 315 -16.75 -24.20 8.04
CA TYR A 315 -18.02 -24.70 7.54
C TYR A 315 -18.23 -26.17 7.88
N LEU A 316 -17.24 -27.03 7.64
CA LEU A 316 -17.33 -28.47 7.93
C LEU A 316 -17.55 -28.73 9.43
N LYS A 317 -16.87 -27.97 10.30
CA LYS A 317 -17.07 -28.01 11.75
C LYS A 317 -18.48 -27.55 12.15
N ALA A 318 -18.92 -26.39 11.65
CA ALA A 318 -20.24 -25.83 11.97
C ALA A 318 -21.41 -26.69 11.44
N ALA A 319 -21.23 -27.35 10.29
CA ALA A 319 -22.24 -28.21 9.67
C ALA A 319 -22.27 -29.64 10.24
N GLY A 320 -21.44 -29.97 11.24
CA GLY A 320 -21.34 -31.32 11.81
C GLY A 320 -20.75 -32.37 10.86
N LYS A 321 -20.07 -31.93 9.79
CA LYS A 321 -19.46 -32.79 8.76
C LYS A 321 -17.97 -33.06 8.99
N TRP A 322 -17.41 -32.55 10.09
CA TRP A 322 -15.98 -32.62 10.36
C TRP A 322 -15.44 -34.05 10.43
N SER A 323 -16.14 -34.97 11.10
CA SER A 323 -15.68 -36.37 11.20
C SER A 323 -15.66 -37.11 9.86
N GLU A 324 -16.48 -36.71 8.89
CA GLU A 324 -16.41 -37.24 7.53
C GLU A 324 -15.18 -36.69 6.80
N ALA A 325 -14.96 -35.38 6.89
CA ALA A 325 -13.78 -34.74 6.33
C ALA A 325 -12.47 -35.31 6.92
N GLU A 326 -12.40 -35.59 8.22
CA GLU A 326 -11.23 -36.22 8.85
C GLU A 326 -10.91 -37.59 8.25
N ARG A 327 -11.94 -38.41 7.94
CA ARG A 327 -11.74 -39.70 7.26
C ARG A 327 -11.23 -39.51 5.84
N GLN A 328 -11.76 -38.54 5.10
CA GLN A 328 -11.30 -38.24 3.74
C GLN A 328 -9.85 -37.72 3.74
N ILE A 329 -9.50 -36.81 4.65
CA ILE A 329 -8.13 -36.30 4.83
C ILE A 329 -7.18 -37.45 5.16
N ALA A 330 -7.55 -38.32 6.11
CA ALA A 330 -6.73 -39.48 6.48
C ALA A 330 -6.54 -40.45 5.30
N ALA A 331 -7.56 -40.66 4.46
CA ALA A 331 -7.45 -41.48 3.26
C ALA A 331 -6.48 -40.86 2.23
N LEU A 332 -6.58 -39.56 1.97
CA LEU A 332 -5.66 -38.83 1.09
C LEU A 332 -4.22 -38.88 1.61
N HIS A 333 -4.03 -38.71 2.93
CA HIS A 333 -2.72 -38.83 3.56
C HIS A 333 -2.18 -40.27 3.49
N ALA A 334 -3.02 -41.29 3.63
CA ALA A 334 -2.62 -42.69 3.50
C ALA A 334 -2.19 -43.04 2.06
N GLU A 335 -2.91 -42.53 1.05
CA GLU A 335 -2.53 -42.67 -0.36
C GLU A 335 -1.16 -42.02 -0.65
N ASN A 336 -0.91 -40.84 -0.08
CA ASN A 336 0.39 -40.18 -0.16
C ASN A 336 1.48 -40.96 0.59
N GLY A 337 1.15 -41.52 1.76
CA GLY A 337 2.03 -42.36 2.56
C GLY A 337 2.45 -43.63 1.84
N ALA A 338 1.56 -44.24 1.06
CA ALA A 338 1.87 -45.39 0.19
C ALA A 338 2.90 -45.04 -0.90
N ARG A 339 3.05 -43.75 -1.24
CA ARG A 339 4.09 -43.21 -2.14
C ARG A 339 5.34 -42.72 -1.39
N GLY A 340 5.44 -42.99 -0.09
CA GLY A 340 6.56 -42.58 0.75
C GLY A 340 6.54 -41.11 1.19
N VAL A 341 5.41 -40.42 1.07
CA VAL A 341 5.28 -39.00 1.44
C VAL A 341 4.57 -38.85 2.77
N ALA A 342 5.27 -38.33 3.78
CA ALA A 342 4.68 -38.06 5.09
C ALA A 342 3.69 -36.88 5.04
N PRO A 343 2.62 -36.91 5.87
CA PRO A 343 1.69 -35.80 5.95
C PRO A 343 2.38 -34.55 6.53
N PRO A 344 2.11 -33.34 5.98
CA PRO A 344 2.64 -32.11 6.53
C PRO A 344 2.05 -31.82 7.91
N ARG A 345 2.85 -31.23 8.79
CA ARG A 345 2.46 -30.83 10.15
C ARG A 345 3.09 -29.50 10.53
N TYR A 346 2.47 -28.80 11.46
CA TYR A 346 3.07 -27.65 12.15
C TYR A 346 4.20 -28.14 13.04
N GLN A 347 5.40 -27.56 12.90
CA GLN A 347 6.55 -27.93 13.72
C GLN A 347 6.73 -27.03 14.96
N GLY A 348 6.92 -27.68 16.11
CA GLY A 348 7.12 -27.01 17.39
C GLY A 348 5.82 -26.79 18.17
N VAL A 349 5.90 -25.94 19.19
CA VAL A 349 4.78 -25.64 20.10
C VAL A 349 3.90 -24.56 19.49
N LEU A 350 2.58 -24.76 19.56
CA LEU A 350 1.62 -23.74 19.15
C LEU A 350 1.68 -22.53 20.12
N PRO A 351 1.51 -21.29 19.62
CA PRO A 351 1.35 -20.13 20.47
C PRO A 351 0.23 -20.31 21.51
N ARG A 352 0.36 -19.66 22.67
CA ARG A 352 -0.59 -19.84 23.79
C ARG A 352 -2.04 -19.48 23.44
N ASP A 353 -2.22 -18.50 22.55
CA ASP A 353 -3.49 -17.97 22.06
C ASP A 353 -3.94 -18.62 20.73
N HIS A 354 -3.20 -19.59 20.22
CA HIS A 354 -3.52 -20.29 18.97
C HIS A 354 -4.58 -21.37 19.22
N ASP A 355 -5.72 -21.27 18.54
CA ASP A 355 -6.89 -22.15 18.73
C ASP A 355 -6.87 -23.46 17.90
N GLY A 356 -5.83 -23.65 17.09
CA GLY A 356 -5.63 -24.82 16.22
C GLY A 356 -6.26 -24.66 14.83
N SER A 357 -6.99 -23.57 14.58
CA SER A 357 -7.64 -23.30 13.29
C SER A 357 -6.63 -23.08 12.16
N GLY A 358 -7.00 -23.47 10.94
CA GLY A 358 -6.19 -23.28 9.74
C GLY A 358 -5.10 -24.34 9.52
N LEU A 359 -4.92 -25.28 10.46
CA LEU A 359 -3.97 -26.39 10.33
C LEU A 359 -4.61 -27.68 9.82
N ALA A 360 -5.93 -27.80 9.86
CA ALA A 360 -6.59 -29.07 9.63
C ALA A 360 -6.55 -29.53 8.17
N LEU A 361 -6.42 -28.58 7.24
CA LEU A 361 -6.30 -28.84 5.80
C LEU A 361 -4.84 -28.84 5.32
N LEU A 362 -3.86 -29.09 6.20
CA LEU A 362 -2.47 -29.26 5.75
C LEU A 362 -2.34 -30.49 4.82
N GLY A 363 -1.78 -30.26 3.64
CA GLY A 363 -1.55 -31.28 2.61
C GLY A 363 -2.73 -31.62 1.73
N VAL A 364 -3.88 -30.97 1.92
CA VAL A 364 -5.09 -31.09 1.11
C VAL A 364 -5.65 -29.70 0.79
N SER A 365 -6.60 -29.57 -0.12
CA SER A 365 -7.32 -28.32 -0.38
C SER A 365 -8.82 -28.51 -0.26
N GLY A 366 -9.56 -27.45 0.05
CA GLY A 366 -10.99 -27.52 0.37
C GLY A 366 -11.88 -28.06 -0.75
N ASP A 367 -11.45 -27.94 -2.01
CA ASP A 367 -12.10 -28.51 -3.19
C ASP A 367 -12.00 -30.04 -3.28
N GLN A 368 -11.11 -30.66 -2.50
CA GLN A 368 -11.02 -32.12 -2.38
C GLN A 368 -12.00 -32.69 -1.33
N LEU A 369 -12.58 -31.82 -0.49
CA LEU A 369 -13.42 -32.22 0.65
C LEU A 369 -14.90 -31.86 0.46
N LEU A 370 -15.21 -31.03 -0.53
CA LEU A 370 -16.55 -30.51 -0.78
C LEU A 370 -16.94 -30.70 -2.24
N GLU A 371 -18.24 -30.87 -2.46
CA GLU A 371 -18.83 -30.77 -3.79
C GLU A 371 -18.56 -29.39 -4.41
N ARG A 372 -18.37 -29.36 -5.73
CA ARG A 372 -17.94 -28.17 -6.48
C ARG A 372 -18.78 -26.92 -6.19
N GLU A 373 -20.11 -27.06 -6.18
CA GLU A 373 -21.01 -25.93 -5.93
C GLU A 373 -20.86 -25.36 -4.51
N GLN A 374 -20.67 -26.24 -3.51
CA GLN A 374 -20.49 -25.83 -2.12
C GLN A 374 -19.15 -25.14 -1.93
N TYR A 375 -18.09 -25.69 -2.51
CA TYR A 375 -16.76 -25.08 -2.50
C TYR A 375 -16.78 -23.68 -3.11
N GLU A 376 -17.35 -23.51 -4.31
CA GLU A 376 -17.39 -22.20 -4.99
C GLU A 376 -18.17 -21.15 -4.19
N ARG A 377 -19.23 -21.55 -3.47
CA ARG A 377 -19.98 -20.64 -2.58
C ARG A 377 -19.12 -20.14 -1.42
N ILE A 378 -18.38 -21.03 -0.76
CA ILE A 378 -17.48 -20.68 0.35
C ILE A 378 -16.30 -19.86 -0.16
N ARG A 379 -15.73 -20.23 -1.32
CA ARG A 379 -14.67 -19.51 -2.00
C ARG A 379 -15.08 -18.06 -2.31
N ALA A 380 -16.27 -17.85 -2.89
CA ALA A 380 -16.79 -16.52 -3.16
C ALA A 380 -16.96 -15.69 -1.86
N HIS A 381 -17.44 -16.30 -0.78
CA HIS A 381 -17.56 -15.63 0.52
C HIS A 381 -16.19 -15.21 1.07
N ALA A 382 -15.21 -16.13 1.07
CA ALA A 382 -13.87 -15.85 1.58
C ALA A 382 -13.19 -14.72 0.79
N LEU A 383 -13.25 -14.76 -0.55
CA LEU A 383 -12.68 -13.72 -1.43
C LEU A 383 -13.31 -12.33 -1.21
N GLN A 384 -14.59 -12.26 -0.86
CA GLN A 384 -15.26 -10.98 -0.58
C GLN A 384 -14.99 -10.46 0.84
N ALA A 385 -14.75 -11.36 1.80
CA ALA A 385 -14.53 -11.04 3.21
C ALA A 385 -13.07 -10.69 3.52
N VAL A 386 -12.12 -11.36 2.87
CA VAL A 386 -10.68 -11.26 3.17
C VAL A 386 -10.18 -9.81 3.12
N ARG A 387 -9.36 -9.44 4.10
CA ARG A 387 -8.78 -8.09 4.24
C ARG A 387 -7.27 -8.12 4.21
N GLY A 388 -6.67 -7.24 3.42
CA GLY A 388 -5.22 -7.17 3.37
C GLY A 388 -4.66 -6.32 2.24
N THR A 389 -3.35 -6.41 2.08
CA THR A 389 -2.58 -5.70 1.05
C THR A 389 -1.48 -6.64 0.54
N VAL A 390 -1.27 -6.64 -0.76
CA VAL A 390 -0.05 -7.18 -1.37
C VAL A 390 0.73 -6.01 -2.00
N GLN A 391 2.05 -5.99 -1.84
CA GLN A 391 2.85 -4.85 -2.29
C GLN A 391 2.87 -4.72 -3.81
N ALA A 392 3.46 -5.71 -4.51
CA ALA A 392 3.25 -5.96 -5.94
C ALA A 392 3.45 -4.78 -6.92
N ASP A 393 4.17 -3.74 -6.51
CA ASP A 393 4.52 -2.61 -7.36
C ASP A 393 5.75 -2.95 -8.19
N ILE A 394 5.56 -3.31 -9.46
CA ILE A 394 6.64 -3.72 -10.37
C ILE A 394 7.47 -2.52 -10.84
N LEU A 395 6.90 -1.32 -10.93
CA LEU A 395 7.59 -0.15 -11.49
C LEU A 395 8.77 0.27 -10.60
N LYS A 396 8.60 0.23 -9.27
CA LYS A 396 9.70 0.53 -8.34
C LYS A 396 10.81 -0.54 -8.34
N GLU A 397 10.53 -1.75 -8.82
CA GLU A 397 11.54 -2.83 -8.84
C GLU A 397 12.66 -2.52 -9.81
N ASP A 398 12.30 -2.01 -10.98
CA ASP A 398 13.24 -1.59 -12.00
C ASP A 398 13.99 -0.32 -11.56
N GLN A 399 13.26 0.61 -10.93
CA GLN A 399 13.79 1.91 -10.50
C GLN A 399 14.76 1.80 -9.32
N ALA A 400 14.49 0.92 -8.34
CA ALA A 400 15.23 0.90 -7.06
C ALA A 400 15.43 -0.48 -6.42
N GLN A 401 14.37 -1.29 -6.25
CA GLN A 401 14.40 -2.45 -5.34
C GLN A 401 15.06 -3.71 -5.93
N ASN A 402 15.15 -3.82 -7.26
CA ASN A 402 15.83 -4.90 -8.00
C ASN A 402 15.31 -6.34 -7.72
N THR A 403 14.04 -6.54 -7.31
CA THR A 403 13.44 -7.89 -7.14
C THR A 403 12.51 -8.31 -8.28
N CYS A 404 12.64 -7.68 -9.46
CA CYS A 404 11.94 -8.09 -10.66
C CYS A 404 12.53 -9.40 -11.21
N ILE A 405 11.70 -10.43 -11.37
CA ILE A 405 12.13 -11.75 -11.88
C ILE A 405 11.60 -12.04 -13.30
N PHE A 406 10.52 -11.38 -13.70
CA PHE A 406 9.93 -11.46 -15.04
C PHE A 406 10.26 -10.21 -15.86
N SER A 407 10.03 -10.27 -17.18
CA SER A 407 10.02 -9.04 -17.96
C SER A 407 9.00 -8.04 -17.38
N THR A 408 9.35 -6.74 -17.36
CA THR A 408 8.50 -5.68 -16.77
C THR A 408 7.11 -5.67 -17.40
N GLU A 409 7.03 -5.88 -18.71
CA GLU A 409 5.76 -5.98 -19.44
C GLU A 409 4.89 -7.15 -18.93
N PHE A 410 5.47 -8.35 -18.80
CA PHE A 410 4.74 -9.53 -18.35
C PHE A 410 4.32 -9.41 -16.87
N ALA A 411 5.18 -8.86 -16.02
CA ALA A 411 4.86 -8.62 -14.63
C ALA A 411 3.70 -7.63 -14.46
N LEU A 412 3.68 -6.52 -15.21
CA LEU A 412 2.55 -5.58 -15.24
C LEU A 412 1.28 -6.23 -15.82
N ARG A 413 1.41 -7.12 -16.81
CA ARG A 413 0.29 -7.93 -17.30
C ARG A 413 -0.35 -8.76 -16.18
N MET A 414 0.44 -9.53 -15.45
CA MET A 414 -0.06 -10.33 -14.32
C MET A 414 -0.70 -9.46 -13.23
N MET A 415 -0.16 -8.27 -12.97
CA MET A 415 -0.78 -7.34 -12.01
C MET A 415 -2.14 -6.80 -12.46
N GLY A 416 -2.33 -6.58 -13.77
CA GLY A 416 -3.66 -6.27 -14.29
C GLY A 416 -4.60 -7.47 -14.25
N ASP A 417 -4.09 -8.70 -14.40
CA ASP A 417 -4.90 -9.93 -14.27
C ASP A 417 -5.42 -10.12 -12.84
N VAL A 418 -4.57 -9.85 -11.84
CA VAL A 418 -4.97 -9.81 -10.42
C VAL A 418 -6.10 -8.80 -10.21
N GLN A 419 -5.95 -7.57 -10.72
CA GLN A 419 -6.97 -6.53 -10.55
C GLN A 419 -8.28 -6.88 -11.27
N GLN A 420 -8.23 -7.42 -12.50
CA GLN A 420 -9.42 -7.87 -13.21
C GLN A 420 -10.14 -8.96 -12.41
N TYR A 421 -9.40 -9.94 -11.92
CA TYR A 421 -9.95 -11.02 -11.10
C TYR A 421 -10.61 -10.48 -9.82
N PHE A 422 -10.02 -9.46 -9.18
CA PHE A 422 -10.60 -8.81 -8.02
C PHE A 422 -11.94 -8.13 -8.33
N ILE A 423 -12.04 -7.47 -9.48
CA ILE A 423 -13.30 -6.86 -9.94
C ILE A 423 -14.36 -7.95 -10.17
N ASP A 424 -14.01 -8.97 -10.96
CA ASP A 424 -14.93 -10.05 -11.36
C ASP A 424 -15.45 -10.83 -10.14
N GLN A 425 -14.58 -11.10 -9.15
CA GLN A 425 -14.91 -11.83 -7.93
C GLN A 425 -15.36 -10.93 -6.77
N ARG A 426 -15.46 -9.61 -6.99
CA ARG A 426 -15.88 -8.60 -5.98
C ARG A 426 -14.98 -8.56 -4.73
N VAL A 427 -13.67 -8.74 -4.89
CA VAL A 427 -12.65 -8.60 -3.84
C VAL A 427 -12.46 -7.12 -3.51
N ARG A 428 -13.25 -6.60 -2.56
CA ARG A 428 -13.34 -5.15 -2.26
C ARG A 428 -12.55 -4.71 -1.02
N ASN A 429 -12.09 -5.66 -0.20
CA ASN A 429 -11.42 -5.36 1.06
C ASN A 429 -9.92 -5.70 1.04
N PHE A 430 -9.38 -6.08 -0.13
CA PHE A 430 -7.97 -6.37 -0.34
C PHE A 430 -7.37 -5.39 -1.36
N TYR A 431 -6.24 -4.77 -1.01
CA TYR A 431 -5.50 -3.89 -1.91
C TYR A 431 -4.59 -4.73 -2.80
N SER A 432 -4.82 -4.67 -4.11
CA SER A 432 -4.12 -5.48 -5.13
C SER A 432 -2.71 -5.00 -5.42
N VAL A 433 -2.42 -3.74 -5.10
CA VAL A 433 -1.10 -3.13 -5.24
C VAL A 433 -0.92 -2.05 -4.17
N SER A 434 0.27 -2.04 -3.58
CA SER A 434 0.77 -0.97 -2.72
C SER A 434 1.90 -0.23 -3.43
N ILE A 435 1.53 0.87 -4.08
CA ILE A 435 2.42 1.73 -4.86
C ILE A 435 3.43 2.38 -3.90
N SER A 436 4.71 2.05 -4.03
CA SER A 436 5.68 2.27 -2.95
C SER A 436 6.86 3.15 -3.34
N GLY A 437 7.06 4.19 -2.55
CA GLY A 437 8.23 5.07 -2.54
C GLY A 437 9.27 4.71 -1.50
N TYR A 438 8.93 3.86 -0.52
CA TYR A 438 9.86 3.49 0.56
C TYR A 438 11.22 3.06 0.00
N HIS A 439 11.22 2.05 -0.86
CA HIS A 439 12.44 1.50 -1.46
C HIS A 439 13.18 2.49 -2.37
N ILE A 440 12.45 3.42 -3.01
CA ILE A 440 13.05 4.49 -3.83
C ILE A 440 13.84 5.46 -2.94
N ALA A 441 13.29 5.82 -1.78
CA ALA A 441 13.96 6.67 -0.79
C ALA A 441 15.14 5.96 -0.12
N GLU A 442 14.96 4.71 0.30
CA GLU A 442 16.03 3.93 0.94
C GLU A 442 17.21 3.68 -0.02
N ALA A 443 16.98 3.64 -1.34
CA ALA A 443 18.04 3.54 -2.34
C ALA A 443 18.85 4.83 -2.53
N GLY A 444 18.33 5.98 -2.14
CA GLY A 444 19.01 7.24 -2.41
C GLY A 444 18.14 8.48 -2.49
N ALA A 445 16.89 8.32 -2.90
CA ALA A 445 16.06 9.45 -3.32
C ALA A 445 15.73 10.38 -2.17
N ASN A 446 15.74 11.68 -2.45
CA ASN A 446 15.21 12.69 -1.54
C ASN A 446 13.66 12.61 -1.45
N PRO A 447 13.02 13.31 -0.49
CA PRO A 447 11.57 13.23 -0.29
C PRO A 447 10.74 13.63 -1.52
N VAL A 448 11.21 14.60 -2.30
CA VAL A 448 10.50 15.10 -3.49
C VAL A 448 10.54 14.04 -4.59
N SER A 449 11.72 13.50 -4.90
CA SER A 449 11.89 12.46 -5.91
C SER A 449 11.15 11.19 -5.53
N GLN A 450 11.19 10.79 -4.25
CA GLN A 450 10.36 9.70 -3.73
C GLN A 450 8.88 9.94 -4.04
N LEU A 451 8.34 11.07 -3.59
CA LEU A 451 6.90 11.36 -3.71
C LEU A 451 6.47 11.41 -5.18
N ALA A 452 7.25 12.10 -6.02
CA ALA A 452 6.97 12.24 -7.43
C ALA A 452 7.00 10.90 -8.17
N PHE A 453 8.04 10.09 -8.01
CA PHE A 453 8.12 8.79 -8.67
C PHE A 453 7.01 7.85 -8.21
N THR A 454 6.67 7.88 -6.92
CA THR A 454 5.60 7.04 -6.38
C THR A 454 4.23 7.41 -6.95
N LEU A 455 3.88 8.70 -6.96
CA LEU A 455 2.60 9.14 -7.52
C LEU A 455 2.57 8.91 -9.05
N ALA A 456 3.69 9.11 -9.74
CA ALA A 456 3.79 8.84 -11.17
C ALA A 456 3.60 7.35 -11.49
N ASN A 457 4.19 6.45 -10.69
CA ASN A 457 3.96 5.01 -10.80
C ASN A 457 2.48 4.68 -10.58
N GLY A 458 1.84 5.31 -9.58
CA GLY A 458 0.41 5.15 -9.31
C GLY A 458 -0.48 5.58 -10.48
N PHE A 459 -0.21 6.76 -11.07
CA PHE A 459 -0.94 7.21 -12.26
C PHE A 459 -0.66 6.35 -13.50
N THR A 460 0.52 5.75 -13.60
CA THR A 460 0.84 4.79 -14.68
C THR A 460 -0.02 3.53 -14.58
N ILE A 461 -0.21 3.01 -13.36
CA ILE A 461 -1.10 1.88 -13.09
C ILE A 461 -2.55 2.26 -13.42
N VAL A 462 -2.98 3.48 -13.09
CA VAL A 462 -4.32 3.99 -13.45
C VAL A 462 -4.52 4.01 -14.96
N GLU A 463 -3.59 4.60 -15.72
CA GLU A 463 -3.67 4.64 -17.19
C GLU A 463 -3.66 3.24 -17.81
N TYR A 464 -2.86 2.33 -17.26
CA TYR A 464 -2.82 0.94 -17.72
C TYR A 464 -4.14 0.19 -17.47
N TYR A 465 -4.73 0.31 -16.28
CA TYR A 465 -6.01 -0.34 -15.98
C TYR A 465 -7.17 0.25 -16.78
N LEU A 466 -7.16 1.57 -17.05
CA LEU A 466 -8.11 2.20 -17.96
C LEU A 466 -7.93 1.70 -19.40
N ALA A 467 -6.69 1.53 -19.88
CA ALA A 467 -6.41 0.98 -21.21
C ALA A 467 -6.88 -0.48 -21.36
N ARG A 468 -6.96 -1.23 -20.25
CA ARG A 468 -7.55 -2.58 -20.19
C ARG A 468 -9.08 -2.59 -20.13
N GLY A 469 -9.74 -1.42 -20.10
CA GLY A 469 -11.20 -1.31 -20.05
C GLY A 469 -11.81 -1.41 -18.66
N MET A 470 -11.02 -1.30 -17.58
CA MET A 470 -11.55 -1.27 -16.22
C MET A 470 -12.08 0.13 -15.88
N SER A 471 -13.21 0.21 -15.17
CA SER A 471 -13.73 1.49 -14.67
C SER A 471 -12.88 2.02 -13.52
N ILE A 472 -12.63 3.33 -13.49
CA ILE A 472 -11.80 3.99 -12.47
C ILE A 472 -12.27 3.69 -11.05
N ASP A 473 -13.59 3.67 -10.82
CA ASP A 473 -14.19 3.47 -9.50
C ASP A 473 -14.19 2.00 -9.03
N ASP A 474 -13.89 1.06 -9.94
CA ASP A 474 -13.81 -0.36 -9.62
C ASP A 474 -12.43 -0.76 -9.05
N PHE A 475 -11.37 -0.02 -9.39
CA PHE A 475 -10.00 -0.34 -8.94
C PHE A 475 -9.32 0.75 -8.10
N ALA A 476 -9.58 2.05 -8.34
CA ALA A 476 -8.86 3.10 -7.62
C ALA A 476 -9.01 3.02 -6.09
N PRO A 477 -10.17 2.63 -5.53
CA PRO A 477 -10.30 2.42 -4.09
C PRO A 477 -9.49 1.24 -3.51
N ASN A 478 -8.97 0.36 -4.37
CA ASN A 478 -8.13 -0.80 -4.04
C ASN A 478 -6.63 -0.52 -4.25
N LEU A 479 -6.26 0.71 -4.62
CA LEU A 479 -4.87 1.16 -4.64
C LEU A 479 -4.48 1.66 -3.23
N SER A 480 -3.39 1.14 -2.69
CA SER A 480 -2.74 1.71 -1.51
C SER A 480 -1.38 2.30 -1.85
N PHE A 481 -0.89 3.20 -1.01
CA PHE A 481 0.42 3.82 -1.15
C PHE A 481 1.33 3.48 0.02
N PHE A 482 2.64 3.55 -0.20
CA PHE A 482 3.62 3.26 0.84
C PHE A 482 4.85 4.18 0.75
N PHE A 483 5.05 5.03 1.76
CA PHE A 483 6.15 6.01 1.81
C PHE A 483 7.18 5.69 2.92
N SER A 484 8.42 6.13 2.72
CA SER A 484 9.44 6.29 3.77
C SER A 484 9.30 7.67 4.42
N ASN A 485 9.61 7.76 5.71
CA ASN A 485 9.68 9.01 6.46
C ASN A 485 11.07 9.18 7.09
N GLY A 486 11.82 10.17 6.61
CA GLY A 486 13.16 10.51 7.12
C GLY A 486 13.18 11.82 7.90
N MET A 487 14.33 12.50 7.89
CA MET A 487 14.61 13.65 8.77
C MET A 487 14.45 15.02 8.09
N ASP A 488 14.52 15.07 6.75
CA ASP A 488 14.33 16.28 5.95
C ASP A 488 12.95 16.93 6.16
N PRO A 489 12.82 18.27 6.05
CA PRO A 489 11.59 18.98 6.36
C PRO A 489 10.40 18.58 5.47
N GLU A 490 10.63 18.19 4.22
CA GLU A 490 9.61 17.77 3.27
C GLU A 490 8.86 16.50 3.72
N TYR A 491 9.49 15.66 4.55
CA TYR A 491 8.83 14.48 5.14
C TYR A 491 7.65 14.85 6.05
N ALA A 492 7.63 16.05 6.62
CA ALA A 492 6.51 16.52 7.44
C ALA A 492 5.22 16.74 6.63
N VAL A 493 5.29 16.82 5.29
CA VAL A 493 4.16 17.15 4.41
C VAL A 493 3.92 16.13 3.29
N ILE A 494 4.69 15.04 3.23
CA ILE A 494 4.65 14.10 2.11
C ILE A 494 3.25 13.49 1.90
N GLY A 495 2.55 13.14 2.99
CA GLY A 495 1.23 12.50 2.94
C GLY A 495 0.13 13.48 2.54
N ARG A 496 0.10 14.68 3.12
CA ARG A 496 -0.86 15.73 2.74
C ARG A 496 -0.71 16.18 1.29
N VAL A 497 0.53 16.30 0.79
CA VAL A 497 0.77 16.63 -0.62
C VAL A 497 0.29 15.48 -1.51
N ALA A 498 0.62 14.22 -1.16
CA ALA A 498 0.15 13.04 -1.90
C ALA A 498 -1.39 13.02 -2.01
N ARG A 499 -2.09 13.21 -0.89
CA ARG A 499 -3.57 13.25 -0.84
C ARG A 499 -4.13 14.35 -1.74
N ARG A 500 -3.58 15.56 -1.67
CA ARG A 500 -4.06 16.71 -2.43
C ARG A 500 -3.87 16.53 -3.94
N ILE A 501 -2.70 16.08 -4.38
CA ILE A 501 -2.41 15.81 -5.79
C ILE A 501 -3.33 14.71 -6.32
N TRP A 502 -3.43 13.60 -5.59
CA TRP A 502 -4.26 12.46 -5.99
C TRP A 502 -5.75 12.81 -6.08
N ALA A 503 -6.29 13.47 -5.05
CA ALA A 503 -7.70 13.85 -5.01
C ALA A 503 -8.08 14.78 -6.17
N ARG A 504 -7.23 15.79 -6.46
CA ARG A 504 -7.41 16.70 -7.58
C ARG A 504 -7.33 15.97 -8.92
N ALA A 505 -6.33 15.13 -9.14
CA ALA A 505 -6.20 14.35 -10.36
C ALA A 505 -7.40 13.42 -10.57
N MET A 506 -7.82 12.69 -9.53
CA MET A 506 -8.96 11.78 -9.59
C MET A 506 -10.27 12.50 -9.90
N ARG A 507 -10.51 13.67 -9.29
CA ARG A 507 -11.72 14.45 -9.54
C ARG A 507 -11.71 15.15 -10.90
N GLU A 508 -10.66 15.91 -11.21
CA GLU A 508 -10.64 16.84 -12.34
C GLU A 508 -10.32 16.14 -13.66
N ARG A 509 -9.41 15.16 -13.65
CA ARG A 509 -8.95 14.46 -14.85
C ARG A 509 -9.70 13.17 -15.09
N TYR A 510 -9.80 12.33 -14.07
CA TYR A 510 -10.40 11.00 -14.20
C TYR A 510 -11.90 10.96 -13.88
N GLN A 511 -12.48 12.07 -13.40
CA GLN A 511 -13.90 12.18 -13.05
C GLN A 511 -14.38 11.08 -12.09
N ALA A 512 -13.48 10.62 -11.22
CA ALA A 512 -13.73 9.51 -10.32
C ALA A 512 -14.58 9.93 -9.11
N GLY A 513 -15.34 8.98 -8.57
CA GLY A 513 -16.16 9.19 -7.39
C GLY A 513 -15.34 9.52 -6.12
N PRO A 514 -15.99 10.01 -5.05
CA PRO A 514 -15.30 10.45 -3.82
C PRO A 514 -14.40 9.39 -3.18
N ARG A 515 -14.76 8.10 -3.28
CA ARG A 515 -13.99 7.00 -2.69
C ARG A 515 -12.66 6.76 -3.41
N SER A 516 -12.60 7.04 -4.70
CA SER A 516 -11.42 6.90 -5.56
C SER A 516 -10.44 8.07 -5.38
N GLN A 517 -10.94 9.22 -4.93
CA GLN A 517 -10.15 10.41 -4.60
C GLN A 517 -9.40 10.28 -3.26
N MET A 518 -9.72 9.27 -2.44
CA MET A 518 -9.12 9.07 -1.11
C MET A 518 -7.82 8.26 -1.21
N LEU A 519 -6.68 8.94 -1.25
CA LEU A 519 -5.37 8.28 -1.17
C LEU A 519 -5.11 7.80 0.26
N LYS A 520 -5.01 6.48 0.43
CA LYS A 520 -4.63 5.85 1.70
C LYS A 520 -3.19 5.36 1.61
N TYR A 521 -2.41 5.62 2.65
CA TYR A 521 -1.02 5.19 2.67
C TYR A 521 -0.57 4.57 3.99
N HIS A 522 0.35 3.63 3.84
CA HIS A 522 1.26 3.18 4.89
C HIS A 522 2.52 4.06 4.87
N VAL A 523 3.12 4.26 6.03
CA VAL A 523 4.41 4.91 6.17
C VAL A 523 5.31 4.10 7.08
N GLN A 524 6.58 4.01 6.71
CA GLN A 524 7.63 3.38 7.50
C GLN A 524 8.72 4.42 7.77
N THR A 525 9.23 4.45 9.00
CA THR A 525 10.40 5.26 9.36
C THR A 525 11.62 4.84 8.52
N SER A 526 12.50 5.77 8.15
CA SER A 526 13.60 5.47 7.23
C SER A 526 14.68 4.62 7.88
N GLY A 527 14.97 3.44 7.30
CA GLY A 527 16.08 2.58 7.72
C GLY A 527 17.44 3.21 7.45
N ARG A 528 17.58 3.92 6.31
CA ARG A 528 18.78 4.66 5.91
C ARG A 528 19.21 5.74 6.91
N SER A 529 18.24 6.28 7.66
CA SER A 529 18.51 7.27 8.71
C SER A 529 19.06 6.66 10.00
N LEU A 530 19.00 5.33 10.14
CA LEU A 530 19.44 4.58 11.32
C LEU A 530 20.85 4.06 11.09
N HIS A 531 21.69 4.15 12.12
CA HIS A 531 23.13 3.95 11.99
C HIS A 531 23.61 2.81 12.88
N ALA A 532 24.65 2.11 12.42
CA ALA A 532 25.28 1.03 13.18
C ALA A 532 26.12 1.54 14.36
N ARG A 533 26.63 2.77 14.31
CA ARG A 533 27.28 3.41 15.47
C ARG A 533 26.24 4.06 16.36
N GLU A 534 26.44 3.98 17.67
CA GLU A 534 25.55 4.61 18.64
C GLU A 534 24.07 4.24 18.40
N ILE A 535 23.80 2.94 18.26
CA ILE A 535 22.48 2.41 17.86
C ILE A 535 21.34 2.90 18.77
N SER A 536 21.64 3.27 20.02
CA SER A 536 20.66 3.81 20.96
C SER A 536 20.03 5.13 20.47
N PHE A 537 20.73 5.94 19.66
CA PHE A 537 20.22 7.19 19.10
C PHE A 537 19.17 6.96 18.00
N ASN A 538 19.05 5.73 17.48
CA ASN A 538 18.07 5.41 16.45
C ASN A 538 16.64 5.51 16.97
N ASP A 539 16.36 5.19 18.23
CA ASP A 539 15.01 5.38 18.82
C ASP A 539 14.57 6.85 18.79
N ILE A 540 15.51 7.79 18.97
CA ILE A 540 15.23 9.23 18.93
C ILE A 540 14.82 9.63 17.50
N ARG A 541 15.56 9.17 16.49
CA ARG A 541 15.27 9.43 15.07
C ARG A 541 13.91 8.84 14.68
N THR A 542 13.68 7.56 15.02
CA THR A 542 12.42 6.86 14.76
C THR A 542 11.23 7.56 15.44
N THR A 543 11.41 8.09 16.66
CA THR A 543 10.37 8.84 17.37
C THR A 543 9.96 10.12 16.63
N LEU A 544 10.94 10.88 16.13
CA LEU A 544 10.66 12.12 15.36
C LEU A 544 9.97 11.82 14.02
N GLN A 545 10.40 10.76 13.35
CA GLN A 545 9.80 10.31 12.08
C GLN A 545 8.38 9.80 12.27
N ALA A 546 8.12 9.05 13.35
CA ALA A 546 6.78 8.61 13.74
C ALA A 546 5.86 9.79 14.08
N LEU A 547 6.39 10.84 14.70
CA LEU A 547 5.64 12.07 15.00
C LEU A 547 5.15 12.75 13.72
N TYR A 548 6.03 12.96 12.73
CA TYR A 548 5.65 13.50 11.42
C TYR A 548 4.55 12.67 10.76
N ALA A 549 4.72 11.34 10.74
CA ALA A 549 3.76 10.41 10.14
C ALA A 549 2.37 10.47 10.79
N LEU A 550 2.30 10.51 12.13
CA LEU A 550 1.04 10.54 12.87
C LEU A 550 0.37 11.91 12.79
N PHE A 551 1.13 13.00 12.86
CA PHE A 551 0.57 14.36 12.76
C PHE A 551 0.06 14.68 11.36
N ASP A 552 0.63 14.06 10.32
CA ASP A 552 0.12 14.12 8.96
C ASP A 552 -0.97 13.06 8.65
N ASN A 553 -1.55 12.42 9.68
CA ASN A 553 -2.69 11.49 9.57
C ASN A 553 -2.45 10.30 8.63
N CYS A 554 -1.33 9.61 8.77
CA CYS A 554 -1.12 8.33 8.08
C CYS A 554 -2.18 7.27 8.46
N ASN A 555 -2.43 6.30 7.56
CA ASN A 555 -3.44 5.26 7.80
C ASN A 555 -2.86 3.99 8.44
N SER A 556 -1.55 3.81 8.37
CA SER A 556 -0.82 2.70 8.95
C SER A 556 0.64 3.09 9.14
N LEU A 557 1.25 2.76 10.27
CA LEU A 557 2.64 3.13 10.60
C LEU A 557 3.47 1.91 10.99
N HIS A 558 4.68 1.83 10.43
CA HIS A 558 5.76 0.97 10.90
C HIS A 558 6.88 1.84 11.49
N THR A 559 7.36 1.44 12.65
CA THR A 559 8.52 2.03 13.34
C THR A 559 9.64 1.00 13.34
N ASN A 560 10.78 1.35 12.77
CA ASN A 560 11.97 0.49 12.77
C ASN A 560 12.51 0.35 14.18
N ALA A 561 13.17 -0.77 14.45
CA ALA A 561 13.86 -0.98 15.71
C ALA A 561 15.20 -0.25 15.74
N TYR A 562 15.73 0.00 16.95
CA TYR A 562 16.99 0.73 17.11
C TYR A 562 18.21 -0.01 16.54
N ASP A 563 18.12 -1.33 16.39
CA ASP A 563 19.14 -2.25 15.86
C ASP A 563 18.99 -2.55 14.36
N GLU A 564 18.14 -1.79 13.65
CA GLU A 564 17.87 -1.91 12.20
C GLU A 564 19.14 -2.05 11.34
N ALA A 565 20.18 -1.28 11.65
CA ALA A 565 21.43 -1.28 10.88
C ALA A 565 22.27 -2.56 11.06
N LEU A 566 21.89 -3.45 11.99
CA LEU A 566 22.65 -4.65 12.37
C LEU A 566 21.92 -5.95 12.03
N THR A 567 20.65 -6.07 12.43
CA THR A 567 19.92 -7.34 12.37
C THR A 567 18.40 -7.15 12.35
N THR A 568 17.68 -8.23 12.04
CA THR A 568 16.22 -8.27 12.16
C THR A 568 15.82 -8.10 13.63
N PRO A 569 14.75 -7.35 13.97
CA PRO A 569 14.43 -7.01 15.36
C PRO A 569 14.26 -8.21 16.30
N THR A 570 14.94 -8.18 17.44
CA THR A 570 14.70 -9.12 18.56
C THR A 570 13.30 -8.89 19.18
N GLU A 571 12.90 -9.70 20.15
CA GLU A 571 11.66 -9.43 20.93
C GLU A 571 11.78 -8.14 21.77
N GLU A 572 12.98 -7.82 22.25
CA GLU A 572 13.23 -6.60 23.03
C GLU A 572 13.17 -5.36 22.12
N SER A 573 13.88 -5.42 20.99
CA SER A 573 13.99 -4.32 20.03
C SER A 573 12.64 -3.98 19.40
N VAL A 574 11.84 -4.99 19.05
CA VAL A 574 10.49 -4.75 18.51
C VAL A 574 9.56 -4.13 19.54
N ARG A 575 9.71 -4.47 20.83
CA ARG A 575 8.90 -3.89 21.92
C ARG A 575 9.18 -2.40 22.06
N ARG A 576 10.44 -1.97 21.95
CA ARG A 576 10.83 -0.55 21.93
C ARG A 576 10.24 0.19 20.74
N ALA A 577 10.34 -0.41 19.55
CA ALA A 577 9.76 0.16 18.34
C ALA A 577 8.24 0.37 18.47
N VAL A 578 7.50 -0.63 18.97
CA VAL A 578 6.05 -0.52 19.21
C VAL A 578 5.75 0.54 20.28
N ALA A 579 6.56 0.63 21.34
CA ALA A 579 6.37 1.59 22.41
C ALA A 579 6.41 3.04 21.90
N ILE A 580 7.21 3.37 20.87
CA ILE A 580 7.22 4.69 20.25
C ILE A 580 5.81 5.08 19.78
N GLN A 581 5.12 4.19 19.05
CA GLN A 581 3.77 4.46 18.56
C GLN A 581 2.77 4.56 19.71
N LEU A 582 2.88 3.68 20.71
CA LEU A 582 2.00 3.67 21.87
C LEU A 582 2.13 4.96 22.69
N ILE A 583 3.35 5.42 22.97
CA ILE A 583 3.60 6.67 23.71
C ILE A 583 3.01 7.86 22.94
N ILE A 584 3.23 7.96 21.63
CA ILE A 584 2.68 9.06 20.84
C ILE A 584 1.14 9.01 20.81
N ASN A 585 0.51 7.85 20.65
CA ASN A 585 -0.96 7.73 20.57
C ASN A 585 -1.65 7.87 21.94
N ARG A 586 -1.05 7.33 22.99
CA ARG A 586 -1.67 7.22 24.32
C ARG A 586 -1.29 8.38 25.24
N GLU A 587 -0.01 8.75 25.27
CA GLU A 587 0.54 9.70 26.26
C GLU A 587 0.73 11.12 25.73
N LEU A 588 1.19 11.30 24.48
CA LEU A 588 1.48 12.62 23.93
C LEU A 588 0.19 13.45 23.76
N GLY A 589 0.01 14.44 24.64
CA GLY A 589 -1.22 15.25 24.71
C GLY A 589 -1.57 16.00 23.41
N LEU A 590 -0.57 16.50 22.68
CA LEU A 590 -0.81 17.21 21.40
C LEU A 590 -1.45 16.28 20.34
N ASN A 591 -1.14 14.99 20.38
CA ASN A 591 -1.67 14.01 19.42
C ASN A 591 -3.16 13.67 19.65
N LYS A 592 -3.78 14.20 20.73
CA LYS A 592 -5.24 14.16 20.91
C LYS A 592 -5.96 15.09 19.92
N ILE A 593 -5.28 16.15 19.46
CA ILE A 593 -5.70 16.96 18.32
C ILE A 593 -5.30 16.19 17.06
N GLN A 594 -6.27 15.85 16.22
CA GLN A 594 -6.08 14.99 15.06
C GLN A 594 -5.65 15.76 13.81
N ASN A 595 -5.62 17.09 13.84
CA ASN A 595 -5.15 17.94 12.75
C ASN A 595 -4.16 19.03 13.21
N PRO A 596 -3.10 18.68 13.99
CA PRO A 596 -2.24 19.67 14.66
C PRO A 596 -1.41 20.50 13.67
N TRP A 597 -1.25 20.03 12.44
CA TRP A 597 -0.50 20.69 11.36
C TRP A 597 -1.29 21.74 10.58
N GLN A 598 -2.62 21.78 10.68
CA GLN A 598 -3.42 22.75 9.93
C GLN A 598 -3.31 24.14 10.58
N GLY A 599 -3.06 25.17 9.75
CA GLY A 599 -2.85 26.55 10.20
C GLY A 599 -1.39 26.91 10.53
N SER A 600 -0.44 25.96 10.42
CA SER A 600 0.98 26.25 10.57
C SER A 600 1.56 26.85 9.29
N PHE A 601 2.08 28.07 9.36
CA PHE A 601 2.69 28.76 8.20
C PHE A 601 3.83 27.96 7.55
N ALA A 602 4.65 27.28 8.36
CA ALA A 602 5.75 26.47 7.85
C ALA A 602 5.23 25.24 7.08
N ILE A 603 4.18 24.59 7.61
CA ILE A 603 3.60 23.41 6.97
C ILE A 603 2.87 23.78 5.68
N GLU A 604 2.12 24.88 5.67
CA GLU A 604 1.44 25.38 4.46
C GLU A 604 2.47 25.73 3.36
N TYR A 605 3.53 26.45 3.72
CA TYR A 605 4.62 26.77 2.80
C TYR A 605 5.29 25.51 2.22
N LEU A 606 5.66 24.56 3.09
CA LEU A 606 6.27 23.29 2.65
C LEU A 606 5.31 22.48 1.77
N THR A 607 4.02 22.45 2.09
CA THR A 607 3.01 21.73 1.29
C THR A 607 2.97 22.27 -0.14
N ASP A 608 2.94 23.60 -0.30
CA ASP A 608 2.91 24.24 -1.62
C ASP A 608 4.24 24.12 -2.37
N LEU A 609 5.37 24.20 -1.65
CA LEU A 609 6.71 24.01 -2.20
C LEU A 609 6.88 22.60 -2.78
N VAL A 610 6.53 21.58 -1.99
CA VAL A 610 6.67 20.17 -2.38
C VAL A 610 5.67 19.80 -3.46
N GLU A 611 4.43 20.31 -3.42
CA GLU A 611 3.45 20.08 -4.50
C GLU A 611 3.97 20.57 -5.86
N GLU A 612 4.50 21.80 -5.94
CA GLU A 612 5.05 22.32 -7.19
C GLU A 612 6.32 21.58 -7.62
N ALA A 613 7.17 21.18 -6.69
CA ALA A 613 8.36 20.38 -7.01
C ALA A 613 7.99 19.02 -7.62
N VAL A 614 6.94 18.37 -7.11
CA VAL A 614 6.39 17.14 -7.69
C VAL A 614 5.82 17.37 -9.09
N TYR A 615 5.10 18.48 -9.32
CA TYR A 615 4.59 18.79 -10.65
C TYR A 615 5.70 19.04 -11.69
N LYS A 616 6.82 19.66 -11.30
CA LYS A 616 7.98 19.79 -12.18
C LYS A 616 8.58 18.43 -12.54
N GLU A 617 8.60 17.50 -11.59
CA GLU A 617 9.07 16.14 -11.86
C GLU A 617 8.12 15.38 -12.80
N PHE A 618 6.81 15.59 -12.68
CA PHE A 618 5.81 15.05 -13.62
C PHE A 618 6.02 15.57 -15.05
N ASP A 619 6.37 16.84 -15.20
CA ASP A 619 6.72 17.43 -16.50
C ASP A 619 7.99 16.76 -17.07
N ALA A 620 9.04 16.62 -16.26
CA ALA A 620 10.29 15.96 -16.66
C ALA A 620 10.11 14.49 -17.07
N LEU A 621 9.27 13.73 -16.36
CA LEU A 621 8.91 12.36 -16.74
C LEU A 621 8.10 12.33 -18.05
N SER A 622 7.17 13.27 -18.24
CA SER A 622 6.34 13.33 -19.46
C SER A 622 7.16 13.60 -20.72
N GLU A 623 8.17 14.47 -20.63
CA GLU A 623 9.09 14.76 -21.73
C GLU A 623 9.89 13.52 -22.18
N ARG A 624 10.01 12.52 -21.30
CA ARG A 624 10.69 11.24 -21.54
C ARG A 624 9.73 10.10 -21.89
N GLY A 625 8.47 10.41 -22.23
CA GLY A 625 7.48 9.38 -22.58
C GLY A 625 6.78 8.75 -21.37
N GLY A 626 6.64 9.50 -20.28
CA GLY A 626 6.02 9.02 -19.05
C GLY A 626 6.95 8.10 -18.26
N VAL A 627 6.40 7.35 -17.30
CA VAL A 627 7.21 6.49 -16.42
C VAL A 627 7.95 5.40 -17.20
N LEU A 628 7.28 4.74 -18.14
CA LEU A 628 7.86 3.64 -18.91
C LEU A 628 8.99 4.11 -19.84
N GLY A 629 8.79 5.22 -20.57
CA GLY A 629 9.86 5.78 -21.41
C GLY A 629 11.03 6.34 -20.59
N ALA A 630 10.75 6.92 -19.42
CA ALA A 630 11.80 7.34 -18.48
C ALA A 630 12.62 6.15 -17.97
N MET A 631 11.99 5.00 -17.70
CA MET A 631 12.68 3.76 -17.31
C MET A 631 13.56 3.20 -18.43
N GLU A 632 13.14 3.28 -19.69
CA GLU A 632 13.97 2.87 -20.83
C GLU A 632 15.29 3.67 -20.92
N THR A 633 15.25 4.95 -20.54
CA THR A 633 16.44 5.83 -20.48
C THR A 633 17.12 5.84 -19.12
N MET A 634 16.70 5.00 -18.18
CA MET A 634 17.23 4.91 -16.81
C MET A 634 17.15 6.22 -16.00
N TYR A 635 16.21 7.11 -16.34
CA TYR A 635 16.12 8.43 -15.72
C TYR A 635 15.92 8.36 -14.20
N GLN A 636 14.92 7.61 -13.75
CA GLN A 636 14.62 7.47 -12.32
C GLN A 636 15.82 6.87 -11.58
N ARG A 637 16.37 5.76 -12.11
CA ARG A 637 17.51 5.06 -11.49
C ARG A 637 18.75 5.95 -11.42
N GLY A 638 19.08 6.66 -12.49
CA GLY A 638 20.20 7.60 -12.54
C GLY A 638 20.03 8.72 -11.51
N LYS A 639 18.86 9.34 -11.46
CA LYS A 639 18.56 10.40 -10.49
C LYS A 639 18.63 9.93 -9.03
N ILE A 640 18.11 8.74 -8.73
CA ILE A 640 18.22 8.13 -7.40
C ILE A 640 19.69 7.94 -7.01
N GLN A 641 20.53 7.47 -7.93
CA GLN A 641 21.96 7.27 -7.70
C GLN A 641 22.71 8.58 -7.49
N GLU A 642 22.39 9.62 -8.27
CA GLU A 642 22.96 10.97 -8.12
C GLU A 642 22.61 11.57 -6.75
N GLU A 643 21.36 11.48 -6.33
CA GLU A 643 20.91 11.95 -5.01
C GLU A 643 21.52 11.13 -3.87
N SER A 644 21.67 9.82 -4.06
CA SER A 644 22.35 8.94 -3.11
C SER A 644 23.80 9.36 -2.90
N LEU A 645 24.53 9.58 -4.00
CA LEU A 645 25.92 10.01 -3.99
C LEU A 645 26.06 11.39 -3.32
N TYR A 646 25.18 12.33 -3.65
CA TYR A 646 25.16 13.65 -3.02
C TYR A 646 25.03 13.55 -1.49
N TYR A 647 24.08 12.76 -0.99
CA TYR A 647 23.91 12.52 0.44
C TYR A 647 25.15 11.87 1.07
N GLU A 648 25.68 10.80 0.49
CA GLU A 648 26.84 10.10 1.06
C GLU A 648 28.09 10.98 1.05
N THR A 649 28.32 11.78 0.00
CA THR A 649 29.41 12.77 -0.02
C THR A 649 29.29 13.74 1.16
N ARG A 650 28.11 14.34 1.38
CA ARG A 650 27.90 15.29 2.48
C ARG A 650 27.99 14.65 3.87
N LYS A 651 27.57 13.39 4.00
CA LYS A 651 27.70 12.63 5.23
C LYS A 651 29.17 12.32 5.52
N HIS A 652 29.96 11.95 4.51
CA HIS A 652 31.38 11.62 4.68
C HIS A 652 32.26 12.85 4.90
N ASP A 653 32.02 13.95 4.20
CA ASP A 653 32.78 15.19 4.36
C ASP A 653 32.38 16.01 5.60
N GLY A 654 31.28 15.62 6.28
CA GLY A 654 30.78 16.25 7.50
C GLY A 654 29.92 17.50 7.27
N SER A 655 29.71 17.91 6.02
CA SER A 655 28.88 19.05 5.66
C SER A 655 27.39 18.81 5.84
N LEU A 656 26.98 17.54 6.02
CA LEU A 656 25.70 17.13 6.61
C LEU A 656 25.96 16.51 7.99
N PRO A 657 25.60 17.17 9.10
CA PRO A 657 25.88 16.66 10.43
C PRO A 657 25.03 15.45 10.78
N ILE A 658 25.68 14.34 11.14
CA ILE A 658 25.07 13.11 11.62
C ILE A 658 25.66 12.76 12.99
N VAL A 659 24.86 13.01 14.03
CA VAL A 659 25.20 12.79 15.45
C VAL A 659 25.54 11.31 15.70
N GLY A 660 26.70 11.05 16.31
CA GLY A 660 27.23 9.70 16.57
C GLY A 660 27.95 9.06 15.38
N VAL A 661 28.05 9.76 14.23
CA VAL A 661 28.65 9.21 13.00
C VAL A 661 29.79 10.07 12.47
N ASN A 662 29.55 11.36 12.24
CA ASN A 662 30.56 12.32 11.78
C ASN A 662 30.74 13.52 12.73
N THR A 663 29.83 13.69 13.70
CA THR A 663 29.89 14.69 14.76
C THR A 663 29.36 14.10 16.07
N PHE A 664 29.76 14.65 17.22
CA PHE A 664 29.43 14.12 18.55
C PHE A 664 29.73 12.62 18.67
N LEU A 665 31.00 12.26 18.44
CA LEU A 665 31.48 10.88 18.49
C LEU A 665 31.74 10.44 19.94
N SER A 666 31.52 9.15 20.22
CA SER A 666 31.94 8.56 21.49
C SER A 666 33.46 8.50 21.58
N GLY A 667 33.99 8.55 22.82
CA GLY A 667 35.42 8.36 23.09
C GLY A 667 35.86 6.90 23.11
N ALA A 668 34.93 5.95 22.88
CA ALA A 668 35.16 4.51 22.91
C ALA A 668 35.42 3.97 21.49
N ASP A 669 36.08 2.81 21.41
CA ASP A 669 36.36 2.18 20.13
C ASP A 669 35.08 1.58 19.54
N ALA A 670 34.71 1.99 18.31
CA ALA A 670 33.45 1.57 17.67
C ALA A 670 33.33 0.05 17.45
N SER A 671 34.44 -0.68 17.58
CA SER A 671 34.49 -2.15 17.48
C SER A 671 34.07 -2.87 18.76
N GLU A 672 34.05 -2.18 19.91
CA GLU A 672 33.61 -2.73 21.20
C GLU A 672 32.09 -2.57 21.42
N GLU A 673 31.42 -1.63 20.74
CA GLU A 673 29.98 -1.34 20.90
C GLU A 673 29.07 -2.56 20.55
N HIS A 674 29.55 -3.51 19.75
CA HIS A 674 28.73 -4.58 19.16
C HIS A 674 29.06 -5.98 19.67
N LYS A 675 30.07 -6.12 20.54
CA LYS A 675 30.46 -7.42 21.11
C LYS A 675 29.38 -7.92 22.07
N GLY A 676 28.45 -8.70 21.55
CA GLY A 676 27.35 -9.31 22.31
C GLY A 676 25.95 -8.96 21.80
N ALA A 677 25.82 -8.20 20.71
CA ALA A 677 24.51 -7.99 20.07
C ALA A 677 23.94 -9.34 19.57
N GLU A 678 22.74 -9.68 20.01
CA GLU A 678 22.04 -10.89 19.56
C GLU A 678 21.70 -10.75 18.07
N LEU A 679 22.19 -11.69 17.25
CA LEU A 679 21.90 -11.71 15.83
C LEU A 679 20.79 -12.71 15.54
N ILE A 680 19.78 -12.22 14.84
CA ILE A 680 18.57 -12.95 14.53
C ILE A 680 18.74 -13.58 13.13
N ARG A 681 18.91 -14.91 13.09
CA ARG A 681 19.12 -15.74 11.88
C ARG A 681 18.32 -17.05 11.94
N SER A 682 18.09 -17.63 10.76
CA SER A 682 17.53 -18.98 10.62
C SER A 682 18.50 -20.07 11.09
N THR A 683 18.01 -21.05 11.85
CA THR A 683 18.84 -22.19 12.29
C THR A 683 19.06 -23.21 11.16
N GLU A 684 20.00 -24.13 11.36
CA GLU A 684 20.26 -25.21 10.41
C GLU A 684 19.04 -26.15 10.30
N GLU A 685 18.41 -26.46 11.43
CA GLU A 685 17.23 -27.31 11.50
C GLU A 685 16.05 -26.70 10.74
N GLU A 686 15.85 -25.38 10.86
CA GLU A 686 14.79 -24.65 10.13
C GLU A 686 14.99 -24.75 8.61
N LYS A 687 16.24 -24.58 8.13
CA LYS A 687 16.57 -24.70 6.70
C LYS A 687 16.33 -26.12 6.18
N GLN A 688 16.83 -27.13 6.89
CA GLN A 688 16.64 -28.54 6.52
C GLN A 688 15.15 -28.90 6.49
N ALA A 689 14.38 -28.42 7.47
CA ALA A 689 12.94 -28.62 7.53
C ALA A 689 12.22 -28.01 6.32
N GLN A 690 12.59 -26.80 5.89
CA GLN A 690 12.01 -26.15 4.71
C GLN A 690 12.35 -26.87 3.40
N VAL A 691 13.60 -27.30 3.22
CA VAL A 691 14.01 -28.12 2.08
C VAL A 691 13.24 -29.45 2.05
N ALA A 692 13.09 -30.11 3.19
CA ALA A 692 12.31 -31.34 3.28
C ALA A 692 10.82 -31.11 2.97
N ALA A 693 10.25 -30.01 3.46
CA ALA A 693 8.85 -29.65 3.26
C ALA A 693 8.52 -29.44 1.77
N VAL A 694 9.33 -28.65 1.05
CA VAL A 694 9.08 -28.41 -0.39
C VAL A 694 9.25 -29.69 -1.21
N ARG A 695 10.24 -30.54 -0.90
CA ARG A 695 10.43 -31.83 -1.57
C ARG A 695 9.25 -32.78 -1.32
N ALA A 696 8.73 -32.83 -0.10
CA ALA A 696 7.55 -33.62 0.24
C ALA A 696 6.29 -33.11 -0.49
N PHE A 697 6.11 -31.79 -0.57
CA PHE A 697 5.02 -31.17 -1.34
C PHE A 697 5.09 -31.52 -2.83
N GLN A 698 6.28 -31.43 -3.43
CA GLN A 698 6.50 -31.78 -4.83
C GLN A 698 6.24 -33.26 -5.09
N ALA A 699 6.73 -34.15 -4.23
CA ALA A 699 6.51 -35.59 -4.35
C ALA A 699 5.01 -35.96 -4.24
N ARG A 700 4.30 -35.34 -3.28
CA ARG A 700 2.85 -35.51 -3.11
C ARG A 700 2.09 -35.21 -4.40
N ASN A 701 2.44 -34.09 -5.03
CA ASN A 701 1.69 -33.52 -6.14
C ASN A 701 2.24 -33.87 -7.53
N ALA A 702 3.33 -34.65 -7.62
CA ALA A 702 3.97 -35.04 -8.88
C ALA A 702 3.00 -35.53 -9.98
N PRO A 703 1.94 -36.32 -9.69
CA PRO A 703 1.00 -36.77 -10.73
C PRO A 703 0.17 -35.65 -11.37
N ARG A 704 -0.04 -34.52 -10.67
CA ARG A 704 -0.91 -33.41 -11.11
C ARG A 704 -0.13 -32.18 -11.58
N CYS A 705 1.10 -32.01 -11.10
CA CYS A 705 1.89 -30.80 -11.28
C CYS A 705 2.15 -30.48 -12.77
N ALA A 706 2.55 -31.45 -13.58
CA ALA A 706 2.88 -31.21 -14.99
C ALA A 706 1.69 -30.67 -15.80
N ALA A 707 0.49 -31.20 -15.57
CA ALA A 707 -0.73 -30.75 -16.23
C ALA A 707 -1.10 -29.32 -15.81
N ALA A 708 -1.02 -29.01 -14.51
CA ALA A 708 -1.31 -27.67 -14.00
C ALA A 708 -0.33 -26.60 -14.51
N LEU A 709 0.97 -26.91 -14.55
CA LEU A 709 1.97 -25.99 -15.12
C LEU A 709 1.76 -25.76 -16.62
N SER A 710 1.41 -26.80 -17.37
CA SER A 710 1.10 -26.68 -18.81
C SER A 710 -0.14 -25.81 -19.05
N ALA A 711 -1.20 -25.99 -18.27
CA ALA A 711 -2.40 -25.14 -18.33
C ALA A 711 -2.05 -23.66 -18.04
N LEU A 712 -1.26 -23.40 -17.00
CA LEU A 712 -0.77 -22.06 -16.67
C LEU A 712 0.02 -21.42 -17.82
N GLN A 713 0.90 -22.17 -18.48
CA GLN A 713 1.66 -21.69 -19.62
C GLN A 713 0.77 -21.37 -20.82
N GLN A 714 -0.20 -22.24 -21.12
CA GLN A 714 -1.17 -22.03 -22.19
C GLN A 714 -2.02 -20.77 -21.95
N VAL A 715 -2.51 -20.56 -20.73
CA VAL A 715 -3.27 -19.36 -20.34
C VAL A 715 -2.41 -18.10 -20.49
N ALA A 716 -1.16 -18.13 -20.01
CA ALA A 716 -0.25 -17.00 -20.11
C ALA A 716 0.04 -16.60 -21.57
N ALA A 717 0.34 -17.57 -22.43
CA ALA A 717 0.63 -17.32 -23.84
C ALA A 717 -0.62 -16.94 -24.65
N GLY A 718 -1.76 -17.56 -24.34
CA GLY A 718 -3.03 -17.38 -25.04
C GLY A 718 -3.80 -16.10 -24.69
N GLY A 719 -3.25 -15.21 -23.87
CA GLY A 719 -3.93 -13.94 -23.53
C GLY A 719 -4.92 -14.04 -22.36
N GLY A 720 -5.06 -15.21 -21.72
CA GLY A 720 -5.99 -15.42 -20.61
C GLY A 720 -5.54 -14.77 -19.30
N ASN A 721 -6.41 -14.80 -18.29
CA ASN A 721 -6.12 -14.27 -16.95
C ASN A 721 -5.21 -15.25 -16.19
N VAL A 722 -3.93 -14.90 -16.04
CA VAL A 722 -2.92 -15.76 -15.40
C VAL A 722 -3.22 -15.98 -13.91
N PHE A 723 -3.76 -14.98 -13.21
CA PHE A 723 -4.05 -15.10 -11.78
C PHE A 723 -5.19 -16.07 -11.49
N ALA A 724 -6.20 -16.14 -12.36
CA ALA A 724 -7.28 -17.13 -12.25
C ALA A 724 -6.73 -18.57 -12.28
N GLU A 725 -5.76 -18.86 -13.15
CA GLU A 725 -5.11 -20.18 -13.22
C GLU A 725 -4.13 -20.41 -12.06
N LEU A 726 -3.44 -19.36 -11.59
CA LEU A 726 -2.60 -19.44 -10.40
C LEU A 726 -3.37 -19.89 -9.16
N MET A 727 -4.66 -19.51 -9.02
CA MET A 727 -5.52 -19.97 -7.92
C MET A 727 -5.66 -21.49 -7.86
N GLU A 728 -5.51 -22.19 -9.00
CA GLU A 728 -5.55 -23.65 -9.09
C GLU A 728 -4.14 -24.24 -9.03
N CYS A 729 -3.18 -23.64 -9.73
CA CYS A 729 -1.81 -24.15 -9.82
C CYS A 729 -1.09 -24.21 -8.46
N VAL A 730 -1.26 -23.21 -7.58
CA VAL A 730 -0.60 -23.18 -6.25
C VAL A 730 -1.01 -24.31 -5.31
N LYS A 731 -2.13 -25.00 -5.59
CA LYS A 731 -2.56 -26.17 -4.81
C LYS A 731 -1.64 -27.38 -5.05
N VAL A 732 -0.97 -27.43 -6.19
CA VAL A 732 -0.22 -28.61 -6.67
C VAL A 732 1.23 -28.33 -7.10
N SER A 733 1.61 -27.06 -7.26
CA SER A 733 2.95 -26.67 -7.70
C SER A 733 3.61 -25.74 -6.68
N SER A 734 4.91 -25.93 -6.43
CA SER A 734 5.69 -25.04 -5.56
C SER A 734 6.01 -23.72 -6.24
N LEU A 735 6.41 -22.71 -5.46
CA LEU A 735 6.78 -21.38 -5.93
C LEU A 735 7.80 -21.44 -7.07
N GLY A 736 8.90 -22.17 -6.88
CA GLY A 736 9.96 -22.33 -7.88
C GLY A 736 9.50 -23.07 -9.14
N GLN A 737 8.59 -24.04 -9.02
CA GLN A 737 8.01 -24.73 -10.18
C GLN A 737 7.16 -23.77 -11.03
N ILE A 738 6.34 -22.94 -10.39
CA ILE A 738 5.50 -21.96 -11.06
C ILE A 738 6.36 -20.87 -11.73
N SER A 739 7.35 -20.31 -11.03
CA SER A 739 8.27 -19.30 -11.58
C SER A 739 8.99 -19.79 -12.83
N ARG A 740 9.55 -21.01 -12.79
CA ARG A 740 10.27 -21.60 -13.94
C ARG A 740 9.35 -21.86 -15.13
N ALA A 741 8.12 -22.29 -14.89
CA ALA A 741 7.13 -22.46 -15.96
C ALA A 741 6.77 -21.12 -16.62
N LEU A 742 6.56 -20.07 -15.82
CA LEU A 742 6.27 -18.73 -16.34
C LEU A 742 7.47 -18.08 -17.02
N TYR A 743 8.71 -18.36 -16.63
CA TYR A 743 9.90 -17.86 -17.33
C TYR A 743 9.94 -18.29 -18.80
N GLN A 744 9.41 -19.47 -19.13
CA GLN A 744 9.41 -20.01 -20.50
C GLN A 744 8.45 -19.26 -21.43
N VAL A 745 7.41 -18.61 -20.89
CA VAL A 745 6.36 -17.93 -21.68
C VAL A 745 6.34 -16.41 -21.49
N GLY A 746 6.66 -15.91 -20.30
CA GLY A 746 6.67 -14.49 -19.95
C GLY A 746 8.04 -13.82 -20.01
N GLY A 747 9.10 -14.62 -20.18
CA GLY A 747 10.49 -14.17 -20.19
C GLY A 747 11.03 -13.83 -18.79
N GLN A 748 12.35 -13.92 -18.65
CA GLN A 748 13.06 -13.51 -17.44
C GLN A 748 13.39 -12.02 -17.50
N TYR A 749 13.48 -11.39 -16.33
CA TYR A 749 13.96 -10.01 -16.23
C TYR A 749 15.40 -9.92 -16.77
N ARG A 750 15.60 -9.06 -17.77
CA ARG A 750 16.93 -8.71 -18.24
C ARG A 750 17.35 -7.44 -17.54
N ARG A 751 18.42 -7.51 -16.74
CA ARG A 751 19.04 -6.31 -16.20
C ARG A 751 19.50 -5.45 -17.37
N ASN A 752 18.94 -4.24 -17.46
CA ASN A 752 19.44 -3.21 -18.37
C ASN A 752 20.56 -2.47 -17.63
N MET A 753 21.76 -3.07 -17.62
CA MET A 753 23.04 -2.45 -17.28
C MET A 753 24.17 -3.23 -17.95
#